data_AF-A0A6L3VL22-F1
#
_entry.id   AF-A0A6L3VL22-F1
#
_cell.length_a   1.000
_cell.length_b   1.000
_cell.length_c   1.000
_cell.angle_alpha   90.00
_cell.angle_beta   90.00
_cell.angle_gamma   90.00
#
_symmetry.space_group_name_H-M   'P 1'
#
loop_
_entity.id
_entity.type
_entity.pdbx_description
1 polymer ?
#
loop_
_entity_poly.entity_id
_entity_poly.type
_entity_poly.pdbx_seq_one_letter_code
_entity_poly.pdbx_strand_id
1 'polypeptide(L)'
;MQRVAAVVPRVAQAVIAIVTIGFFFGGFVGIMTSDPPPSRRAVPLLLLAALLALHLRNCVRRLDGGRPAAWPWTLAAQAVLTFVPMFWYSATWYGNVGFLCGAVLLLVRPGWLAWAGFGAVLAADLPLSLAERPTVAEALYFLVGQAAFVGVAVYGMARLADLVAALEATLQALPAARITRERLAFTRRLQENIGVALAAAIERGEHALTLIGRRPDEARDLLDDGVRGARTALATTRRVAHEYLARLNDPAEPARARTVAGDLTTRTVAVLGAATLGLMIVPYPLRFLARGGHSAWTAALFVLLLAAYAVLYVYGCLRAYGRPLGAVRRYGILGGLVVLTFAPMPFYGPTTWAVLPFLPGAAAVLLGRRLRWPVAAVLVCQDVPFGIWGTAHWGTVYFVVWTAERAALVYGIARMAGFTAALQDAREEMAAAAVAQERLRFSRDLHDLLGYSLSTVVVKNEVAARLAAARPDEARRQLAEALGMSRQALADMTGVTSGYRDMSVAAEAGAARATLAAVGIEVAHAVDVPDLPADLDTVLATVLREGVTNILRHSRATRCSIEAAVVGGVARLRLTNDGVDGPPAGPAPERPEPGGIGLPSLADRVAARGGTLTAERTHGGFVLGVEAPVRLAHPAEAATR
;
A
#
# COMPACT_ATOMS: atom_id res chain seq x y z
N MET A 1 5.77 2.86 10.34
CA MET A 1 5.13 1.79 9.54
C MET A 1 6.11 0.99 8.69
N GLN A 2 7.00 1.61 7.90
CA GLN A 2 8.01 0.89 7.10
C GLN A 2 8.85 -0.12 7.89
N ARG A 3 9.21 0.19 9.16
CA ARG A 3 9.89 -0.77 10.04
C ARG A 3 9.01 -1.97 10.43
N VAL A 4 7.70 -1.79 10.63
CA VAL A 4 6.78 -2.89 11.01
C VAL A 4 6.50 -3.78 9.80
N ALA A 5 6.26 -3.17 8.65
CA ALA A 5 6.13 -3.81 7.34
C ALA A 5 7.30 -4.72 6.99
N ALA A 6 8.54 -4.24 7.18
CA ALA A 6 9.74 -5.02 6.93
C ALA A 6 9.97 -6.14 7.97
N VAL A 7 9.41 -6.00 9.18
CA VAL A 7 9.61 -6.96 10.28
C VAL A 7 8.62 -8.12 10.21
N VAL A 8 7.38 -7.90 9.73
CA VAL A 8 6.34 -8.94 9.69
C VAL A 8 6.74 -10.17 8.85
N PRO A 9 7.15 -10.04 7.57
CA PRO A 9 7.60 -11.17 6.77
C PRO A 9 8.82 -11.86 7.38
N ARG A 10 9.75 -11.10 7.96
CA ARG A 10 10.96 -11.65 8.59
C ARG A 10 10.64 -12.47 9.84
N VAL A 11 9.70 -12.02 10.67
CA VAL A 11 9.25 -12.78 11.85
C VAL A 11 8.50 -14.04 11.40
N ALA A 12 7.66 -13.95 10.37
CA ALA A 12 6.98 -15.13 9.83
C ALA A 12 7.97 -16.16 9.27
N GLN A 13 8.98 -15.72 8.49
CA GLN A 13 10.07 -16.57 8.00
C GLN A 13 10.87 -17.20 9.13
N ALA A 14 11.23 -16.43 10.16
CA ALA A 14 11.96 -16.93 11.32
C ALA A 14 11.17 -18.02 12.06
N VAL A 15 9.87 -17.80 12.29
CA VAL A 15 9.00 -18.80 12.94
C VAL A 15 8.87 -20.06 12.09
N ILE A 16 8.62 -19.94 10.77
CA ILE A 16 8.53 -21.09 9.88
C ILE A 16 9.86 -21.85 9.85
N ALA A 17 11.00 -21.15 9.81
CA ALA A 17 12.32 -21.79 9.83
C ALA A 17 12.58 -22.52 11.15
N ILE A 18 12.28 -21.90 12.30
CA ILE A 18 12.40 -22.54 13.63
C ILE A 18 11.52 -23.78 13.70
N VAL A 19 10.27 -23.70 13.24
CA VAL A 19 9.32 -24.82 13.22
C VAL A 19 9.81 -25.94 12.30
N THR A 20 10.32 -25.59 11.13
CA THR A 20 10.88 -26.56 10.20
C THR A 20 12.09 -27.28 10.81
N ILE A 21 13.05 -26.54 11.37
CA ILE A 21 14.25 -27.13 11.97
C ILE A 21 13.89 -28.00 13.18
N GLY A 22 13.00 -27.53 14.06
CA GLY A 22 12.56 -28.26 15.26
C GLY A 22 11.88 -29.58 14.91
N PHE A 23 11.04 -29.59 13.88
CA PHE A 23 10.38 -30.81 13.45
C PHE A 23 11.35 -31.82 12.82
N PHE A 24 12.31 -31.35 12.01
CA PHE A 24 13.36 -32.19 11.42
C PHE A 24 14.30 -32.77 12.48
N PHE A 25 14.46 -32.09 13.61
CA PHE A 25 15.19 -32.62 14.76
C PHE A 25 14.54 -33.90 15.31
N GLY A 26 13.21 -34.05 15.19
CA GLY A 26 12.52 -35.31 15.53
C GLY A 26 12.96 -36.50 14.67
N GLY A 27 13.07 -36.29 13.35
CA GLY A 27 13.60 -37.30 12.43
C GLY A 27 15.06 -37.66 12.74
N PHE A 28 15.88 -36.66 13.07
CA PHE A 28 17.25 -36.87 13.53
C PHE A 28 17.30 -37.72 14.80
N VAL A 29 16.50 -37.37 15.81
CA VAL A 29 16.43 -38.14 17.06
C VAL A 29 15.99 -39.58 16.80
N GLY A 30 15.00 -39.81 15.93
CA GLY A 30 14.59 -41.15 15.53
C GLY A 30 15.71 -41.99 14.90
N ILE A 31 16.52 -41.39 14.03
CA ILE A 31 17.70 -42.06 13.43
C ILE A 31 18.75 -42.37 14.50
N MET A 32 18.96 -41.46 15.46
CA MET A 32 19.94 -41.64 16.53
C MET A 32 19.50 -42.68 17.56
N THR A 33 18.21 -42.80 17.85
CA THR A 33 17.68 -43.76 18.83
C THR A 33 17.50 -45.17 18.28
N SER A 34 17.37 -45.33 16.96
CA SER A 34 17.24 -46.64 16.30
C SER A 34 18.57 -47.41 16.15
N ASP A 35 19.69 -46.78 16.51
CA ASP A 35 21.06 -47.35 16.53
C ASP A 35 21.48 -48.17 15.30
N PRO A 36 21.19 -47.76 14.04
CA PRO A 36 21.61 -48.55 12.87
C PRO A 36 23.14 -48.57 12.74
N PRO A 37 23.75 -49.58 12.09
CA PRO A 37 25.20 -49.62 11.90
C PRO A 37 25.74 -48.33 11.22
N PRO A 38 26.97 -47.86 11.51
CA PRO A 38 27.47 -46.56 11.07
C PRO A 38 27.37 -46.33 9.54
N SER A 39 27.60 -47.39 8.76
CA SER A 39 27.47 -47.38 7.29
C SER A 39 26.04 -47.13 6.79
N ARG A 40 25.03 -47.39 7.62
CA ARG A 40 23.59 -47.17 7.33
C ARG A 40 23.04 -45.87 7.92
N ARG A 41 23.82 -45.12 8.71
CA ARG A 41 23.41 -43.80 9.27
C ARG A 41 23.56 -42.65 8.27
N ALA A 42 24.58 -42.70 7.43
CA ALA A 42 24.91 -41.58 6.53
C ALA A 42 23.78 -41.29 5.54
N VAL A 43 23.19 -42.32 4.94
CA VAL A 43 22.13 -42.19 3.93
C VAL A 43 20.87 -41.48 4.47
N PRO A 44 20.21 -41.94 5.56
CA PRO A 44 19.03 -41.26 6.08
C PRO A 44 19.35 -39.85 6.59
N LEU A 45 20.54 -39.58 7.13
CA LEU A 45 20.92 -38.22 7.51
C LEU A 45 21.07 -37.29 6.30
N LEU A 46 21.67 -37.76 5.20
CA LEU A 46 21.79 -37.00 3.96
C LEU A 46 20.43 -36.74 3.31
N LEU A 47 19.54 -37.75 3.29
CA LEU A 47 18.17 -37.61 2.78
C LEU A 47 17.36 -36.63 3.62
N LEU A 48 17.51 -36.65 4.96
CA LEU A 48 16.83 -35.74 5.87
C LEU A 48 17.33 -34.30 5.69
N ALA A 49 18.64 -34.11 5.51
CA ALA A 49 19.24 -32.80 5.21
C ALA A 49 18.78 -32.26 3.85
N ALA A 50 18.73 -33.10 2.81
CA ALA A 50 18.21 -32.72 1.49
C ALA A 50 16.73 -32.33 1.56
N LEU A 51 15.93 -33.10 2.31
CA LEU A 51 14.51 -32.81 2.52
C LEU A 51 14.32 -31.50 3.31
N LEU A 52 15.13 -31.23 4.34
CA LEU A 52 15.12 -29.96 5.07
C LEU A 52 15.44 -28.77 4.15
N ALA A 53 16.46 -28.90 3.29
CA ALA A 53 16.84 -27.86 2.35
C ALA A 53 15.71 -27.56 1.34
N LEU A 54 15.04 -28.60 0.84
CA LEU A 54 13.86 -28.43 -0.03
C LEU A 54 12.70 -27.76 0.70
N HIS A 55 12.43 -28.13 1.95
CA HIS A 55 11.39 -27.49 2.76
C HIS A 55 11.67 -26.02 3.02
N LEU A 56 12.89 -25.67 3.42
CA LEU A 56 13.28 -24.27 3.60
C LEU A 56 13.14 -23.51 2.27
N ARG A 57 13.55 -24.10 1.14
CA ARG A 57 13.39 -23.46 -0.18
C ARG A 57 11.93 -23.25 -0.60
N ASN A 58 11.07 -24.25 -0.37
CA ASN A 58 9.69 -24.25 -0.86
C ASN A 58 8.71 -23.53 0.10
N CYS A 59 8.95 -23.58 1.40
CA CYS A 59 8.05 -23.03 2.44
C CYS A 59 8.55 -21.71 3.04
N VAL A 60 9.86 -21.50 3.20
CA VAL A 60 10.43 -20.22 3.67
C VAL A 60 10.64 -19.33 2.43
N ARG A 61 9.57 -18.65 2.03
CA ARG A 61 9.53 -17.80 0.80
C ARG A 61 10.63 -16.74 0.79
N ARG A 62 11.02 -16.30 -0.42
CA ARG A 62 11.62 -14.97 -0.62
C ARG A 62 10.59 -13.88 -0.27
N LEU A 63 11.06 -12.74 0.21
CA LEU A 63 10.23 -11.62 0.72
C LEU A 63 9.21 -11.07 -0.30
N ASP A 64 9.38 -11.45 -1.57
CA ASP A 64 8.73 -10.89 -2.74
C ASP A 64 7.44 -11.66 -3.13
N GLY A 65 7.08 -12.71 -2.38
CA GLY A 65 5.85 -13.49 -2.58
C GLY A 65 5.82 -14.36 -3.85
N GLY A 66 6.87 -14.32 -4.67
CA GLY A 66 7.04 -15.13 -5.87
C GLY A 66 7.25 -16.63 -5.58
N ARG A 67 6.97 -17.47 -6.59
CA ARG A 67 7.30 -18.90 -6.54
C ARG A 67 8.81 -19.09 -6.75
N PRO A 68 9.45 -20.08 -6.10
CA PRO A 68 10.84 -20.43 -6.41
C PRO A 68 11.01 -20.77 -7.89
N ALA A 69 12.18 -20.47 -8.46
CA ALA A 69 12.54 -21.00 -9.77
C ALA A 69 12.50 -22.54 -9.72
N ALA A 70 11.95 -23.15 -10.77
CA ALA A 70 11.74 -24.59 -10.88
C ALA A 70 10.87 -25.20 -9.76
N TRP A 71 9.93 -24.44 -9.18
CA TRP A 71 9.03 -24.93 -8.12
C TRP A 71 8.31 -26.26 -8.42
N PRO A 72 7.89 -26.61 -9.66
CA PRO A 72 7.24 -27.90 -9.90
C PRO A 72 8.22 -29.05 -9.66
N TRP A 73 9.47 -28.88 -10.08
CA TRP A 73 10.53 -29.88 -9.91
C TRP A 73 10.96 -30.00 -8.46
N THR A 74 11.08 -28.89 -7.73
CA THR A 74 11.43 -28.94 -6.30
C THR A 74 10.29 -29.49 -5.46
N LEU A 75 9.03 -29.26 -5.84
CA LEU A 75 7.87 -29.87 -5.20
C LEU A 75 7.81 -31.37 -5.49
N ALA A 76 8.05 -31.80 -6.73
CA ALA A 76 8.14 -33.21 -7.10
C ALA A 76 9.27 -33.93 -6.35
N ALA A 77 10.47 -33.33 -6.30
CA ALA A 77 11.60 -33.86 -5.54
C ALA A 77 11.29 -33.95 -4.05
N GLN A 78 10.60 -32.96 -3.47
CA GLN A 78 10.14 -33.00 -2.08
C GLN A 78 9.12 -34.13 -1.86
N ALA A 79 8.17 -34.32 -2.78
CA ALA A 79 7.22 -35.43 -2.69
C ALA A 79 7.91 -36.80 -2.71
N VAL A 80 8.88 -36.98 -3.61
CA VAL A 80 9.72 -38.19 -3.68
C VAL A 80 10.48 -38.39 -2.37
N LEU A 81 11.20 -37.38 -1.87
CA LEU A 81 11.97 -37.49 -0.63
C LEU A 81 11.11 -37.59 0.65
N THR A 82 9.84 -37.22 0.59
CA THR A 82 8.88 -37.44 1.67
C THR A 82 8.41 -38.89 1.72
N PHE A 83 8.00 -39.47 0.58
CA PHE A 83 7.36 -40.80 0.56
C PHE A 83 8.33 -41.96 0.30
N VAL A 84 9.33 -41.79 -0.57
CA VAL A 84 10.22 -42.89 -0.97
C VAL A 84 11.05 -43.41 0.21
N PRO A 85 11.71 -42.56 1.04
CA PRO A 85 12.46 -43.07 2.19
C PRO A 85 11.60 -43.77 3.24
N MET A 86 10.26 -43.56 3.26
CA MET A 86 9.38 -44.29 4.19
C MET A 86 9.43 -45.79 3.95
N PHE A 87 9.70 -46.30 2.75
CA PHE A 87 9.77 -47.76 2.54
C PHE A 87 10.91 -48.45 3.31
N TRP A 88 11.98 -47.72 3.66
CA TRP A 88 13.14 -48.26 4.37
C TRP A 88 13.31 -47.72 5.79
N TYR A 89 12.81 -46.51 6.04
CA TYR A 89 13.02 -45.77 7.29
C TYR A 89 11.71 -45.35 7.96
N SER A 90 10.60 -45.96 7.56
CA SER A 90 9.23 -45.70 8.01
C SER A 90 9.16 -45.20 9.45
N ALA A 91 9.55 -46.02 10.44
CA ALA A 91 9.49 -45.69 11.87
C ALA A 91 10.16 -44.36 12.31
N THR A 92 11.14 -43.86 11.54
CA THR A 92 11.89 -42.62 11.82
C THR A 92 11.56 -41.47 10.88
N TRP A 93 10.82 -41.74 9.79
CA TRP A 93 10.50 -40.78 8.74
C TRP A 93 9.08 -40.18 8.85
N TYR A 94 8.24 -40.73 9.74
CA TYR A 94 6.89 -40.21 9.98
C TYR A 94 6.90 -38.78 10.50
N GLY A 95 6.16 -37.92 9.81
CA GLY A 95 5.94 -36.52 10.16
C GLY A 95 6.30 -35.53 9.07
N ASN A 96 7.18 -35.90 8.15
CA ASN A 96 7.65 -34.98 7.10
C ASN A 96 6.55 -34.60 6.08
N VAL A 97 5.46 -35.37 6.03
CA VAL A 97 4.31 -35.18 5.13
C VAL A 97 3.64 -33.82 5.31
N GLY A 98 3.56 -33.31 6.54
CA GLY A 98 2.86 -32.07 6.80
C GLY A 98 3.48 -30.83 6.14
N PHE A 99 4.79 -30.83 5.96
CA PHE A 99 5.43 -29.73 5.23
C PHE A 99 5.29 -29.87 3.70
N LEU A 100 5.11 -31.09 3.17
CA LEU A 100 4.68 -31.28 1.78
C LEU A 100 3.27 -30.73 1.58
N CYS A 101 2.35 -31.01 2.50
CA CYS A 101 1.02 -30.39 2.54
C CYS A 101 1.12 -28.85 2.53
N GLY A 102 2.00 -28.28 3.36
CA GLY A 102 2.26 -26.83 3.38
C GLY A 102 2.80 -26.29 2.06
N ALA A 103 3.77 -26.98 1.46
CA ALA A 103 4.35 -26.60 0.17
C ALA A 103 3.33 -26.65 -0.96
N VAL A 104 2.45 -27.67 -0.99
CA VAL A 104 1.34 -27.78 -1.95
C VAL A 104 0.39 -26.60 -1.80
N LEU A 105 -0.03 -26.28 -0.58
CA LEU A 105 -0.93 -25.14 -0.31
C LEU A 105 -0.32 -23.78 -0.71
N LEU A 106 1.00 -23.64 -0.63
CA LEU A 106 1.70 -22.41 -0.96
C LEU A 106 2.02 -22.26 -2.45
N LEU A 107 2.37 -23.35 -3.12
CA LEU A 107 2.91 -23.32 -4.49
C LEU A 107 1.84 -23.58 -5.56
N VAL A 108 0.88 -24.47 -5.32
CA VAL A 108 -0.11 -24.88 -6.32
C VAL A 108 -1.18 -23.79 -6.50
N ARG A 109 -1.57 -23.52 -7.76
CA ARG A 109 -2.71 -22.66 -8.09
C ARG A 109 -3.50 -23.28 -9.24
N PRO A 110 -4.84 -23.04 -9.32
CA PRO A 110 -5.68 -22.21 -8.44
C PRO A 110 -5.92 -22.80 -7.04
N GLY A 111 -6.48 -22.02 -6.11
CA GLY A 111 -6.59 -22.40 -4.69
C GLY A 111 -7.36 -23.71 -4.43
N TRP A 112 -8.37 -24.03 -5.24
CA TRP A 112 -9.07 -25.31 -5.13
C TRP A 112 -8.16 -26.51 -5.45
N LEU A 113 -7.26 -26.37 -6.42
CA LEU A 113 -6.28 -27.41 -6.77
C LEU A 113 -5.24 -27.58 -5.67
N ALA A 114 -4.90 -26.50 -4.95
CA ALA A 114 -4.01 -26.57 -3.80
C ALA A 114 -4.62 -27.38 -2.65
N TRP A 115 -5.90 -27.16 -2.34
CA TRP A 115 -6.63 -27.94 -1.34
C TRP A 115 -6.90 -29.39 -1.77
N ALA A 116 -7.18 -29.62 -3.06
CA ALA A 116 -7.28 -30.97 -3.62
C ALA A 116 -5.95 -31.72 -3.51
N GLY A 117 -4.84 -31.06 -3.84
CA GLY A 117 -3.49 -31.60 -3.68
C GLY A 117 -3.15 -31.88 -2.21
N PHE A 118 -3.52 -30.98 -1.29
CA PHE A 118 -3.39 -31.22 0.15
C PHE A 118 -4.13 -32.50 0.58
N GLY A 119 -5.38 -32.66 0.13
CA GLY A 119 -6.18 -33.87 0.38
C GLY A 119 -5.55 -35.12 -0.23
N ALA A 120 -4.98 -35.02 -1.44
CA ALA A 120 -4.30 -36.13 -2.09
C ALA A 120 -3.04 -36.58 -1.35
N VAL A 121 -2.24 -35.64 -0.83
CA VAL A 121 -1.06 -35.95 0.00
C VAL A 121 -1.48 -36.69 1.28
N LEU A 122 -2.55 -36.22 1.95
CA LEU A 122 -3.09 -36.90 3.12
C LEU A 122 -3.65 -38.30 2.78
N ALA A 123 -4.35 -38.44 1.66
CA ALA A 123 -4.86 -39.73 1.21
C ALA A 123 -3.74 -40.72 0.88
N ALA A 124 -2.60 -40.25 0.36
CA ALA A 124 -1.42 -41.07 0.09
C ALA A 124 -0.68 -41.49 1.38
N ASP A 125 -0.71 -40.67 2.43
CA ASP A 125 -0.11 -40.96 3.73
C ASP A 125 -0.91 -42.00 4.54
N LEU A 126 -2.22 -42.09 4.32
CA LEU A 126 -3.11 -42.95 5.10
C LEU A 126 -2.77 -44.46 4.98
N PRO A 127 -2.57 -45.07 3.78
CA PRO A 127 -2.19 -46.47 3.67
C PRO A 127 -0.84 -46.78 4.32
N LEU A 128 0.14 -45.89 4.16
CA LEU A 128 1.46 -46.01 4.77
C LEU A 128 1.37 -45.93 6.30
N SER A 129 0.50 -45.05 6.82
CA SER A 129 0.23 -44.95 8.24
C SER A 129 -0.50 -46.17 8.79
N LEU A 130 -1.46 -46.75 8.05
CA LEU A 130 -2.17 -47.96 8.47
C LEU A 130 -1.28 -49.21 8.46
N ALA A 131 -0.32 -49.29 7.54
CA ALA A 131 0.61 -50.42 7.46
C ALA A 131 1.53 -50.53 8.69
N GLU A 132 1.82 -49.40 9.34
CA GLU A 132 2.70 -49.34 10.49
C GLU A 132 2.00 -49.27 11.85
N ARG A 133 0.72 -48.90 11.88
CA ARG A 133 0.01 -48.59 13.12
C ARG A 133 -0.98 -49.69 13.49
N PRO A 134 -1.09 -50.04 14.77
CA PRO A 134 -1.96 -51.12 15.23
C PRO A 134 -3.46 -50.83 15.08
N THR A 135 -3.88 -49.56 14.91
CA THR A 135 -5.30 -49.18 14.81
C THR A 135 -5.54 -48.03 13.84
N VAL A 136 -6.76 -47.98 13.27
CA VAL A 136 -7.24 -46.87 12.43
C VAL A 136 -7.18 -45.54 13.17
N ALA A 137 -7.50 -45.53 14.47
CA ALA A 137 -7.46 -44.32 15.27
C ALA A 137 -6.03 -43.75 15.42
N GLU A 138 -5.02 -44.62 15.55
CA GLU A 138 -3.63 -44.17 15.58
C GLU A 138 -3.17 -43.62 14.23
N ALA A 139 -3.56 -44.25 13.12
CA ALA A 139 -3.27 -43.71 11.79
C ALA A 139 -3.92 -42.33 11.57
N LEU A 140 -5.20 -42.16 11.97
CA LEU A 140 -5.89 -40.87 11.91
C LEU A 140 -5.25 -39.79 12.78
N TYR A 141 -4.75 -40.16 13.97
CA TYR A 141 -4.02 -39.23 14.84
C TYR A 141 -2.77 -38.66 14.16
N PHE A 142 -1.96 -39.50 13.49
CA PHE A 142 -0.77 -39.04 12.78
C PHE A 142 -1.14 -38.19 11.56
N LEU A 143 -2.15 -38.62 10.80
CA LEU A 143 -2.64 -37.89 9.63
C LEU A 143 -3.14 -36.49 9.99
N VAL A 144 -4.00 -36.37 11.01
CA VAL A 144 -4.62 -35.09 11.39
C VAL A 144 -3.70 -34.26 12.29
N GLY A 145 -3.15 -34.88 13.33
CA GLY A 145 -2.37 -34.19 14.37
C GLY A 145 -0.95 -33.83 13.95
N GLN A 146 -0.37 -34.52 12.96
CA GLN A 146 0.97 -34.26 12.49
C GLN A 146 0.97 -33.67 11.07
N ALA A 147 0.41 -34.37 10.08
CA ALA A 147 0.48 -33.91 8.69
C ALA A 147 -0.44 -32.70 8.40
N ALA A 148 -1.73 -32.81 8.73
CA ALA A 148 -2.67 -31.73 8.45
C ALA A 148 -2.37 -30.46 9.27
N PHE A 149 -2.05 -30.62 10.56
CA PHE A 149 -1.64 -29.52 11.44
C PHE A 149 -0.45 -28.74 10.87
N VAL A 150 0.69 -29.39 10.59
CA VAL A 150 1.90 -28.71 10.10
C VAL A 150 1.63 -28.01 8.77
N GLY A 151 0.90 -28.65 7.86
CA GLY A 151 0.55 -28.06 6.57
C GLY A 151 -0.30 -26.79 6.70
N VAL A 152 -1.36 -26.83 7.53
CA VAL A 152 -2.22 -25.68 7.80
C VAL A 152 -1.48 -24.59 8.57
N ALA A 153 -0.61 -24.94 9.52
CA ALA A 153 0.17 -23.98 10.30
C ALA A 153 1.16 -23.20 9.43
N VAL A 154 1.92 -23.89 8.58
CA VAL A 154 2.87 -23.28 7.65
C VAL A 154 2.15 -22.42 6.62
N TYR A 155 1.09 -22.95 6.00
CA TYR A 155 0.25 -22.19 5.09
C TYR A 155 -0.32 -20.94 5.76
N GLY A 156 -0.83 -21.08 6.99
CA GLY A 156 -1.43 -20.00 7.73
C GLY A 156 -0.46 -18.89 8.06
N MET A 157 0.73 -19.22 8.58
CA MET A 157 1.77 -18.22 8.86
C MET A 157 2.22 -17.46 7.61
N ALA A 158 2.43 -18.17 6.50
CA ALA A 158 2.82 -17.55 5.23
C ALA A 158 1.69 -16.71 4.61
N ARG A 159 0.44 -17.18 4.67
CA ARG A 159 -0.74 -16.45 4.16
C ARG A 159 -1.02 -15.19 4.98
N LEU A 160 -0.80 -15.25 6.29
CA LEU A 160 -0.90 -14.09 7.17
C LEU A 160 0.11 -13.00 6.83
N ALA A 161 1.37 -13.38 6.57
CA ALA A 161 2.39 -12.45 6.13
C ALA A 161 2.02 -11.78 4.78
N ASP A 162 1.53 -12.57 3.82
CA ASP A 162 1.02 -12.05 2.54
C ASP A 162 -0.13 -11.07 2.73
N LEU A 163 -1.09 -11.42 3.58
CA LEU A 163 -2.25 -10.57 3.85
C LEU A 163 -1.80 -9.24 4.45
N VAL A 164 -0.85 -9.24 5.38
CA VAL A 164 -0.30 -8.00 5.95
C VAL A 164 0.38 -7.15 4.86
N ALA A 165 1.18 -7.76 4.01
CA ALA A 165 1.89 -7.07 2.92
C ALA A 165 0.94 -6.53 1.84
N ALA A 166 -0.02 -7.34 1.39
CA ALA A 166 -1.03 -6.94 0.40
C ALA A 166 -1.95 -5.84 0.94
N LEU A 167 -2.33 -5.93 2.21
CA LEU A 167 -3.09 -4.90 2.90
C LEU A 167 -2.29 -3.58 2.95
N GLU A 168 -0.97 -3.63 3.13
CA GLU A 168 -0.11 -2.45 3.06
C GLU A 168 -0.09 -1.80 1.68
N ALA A 169 0.16 -2.59 0.62
CA ALA A 169 0.17 -2.08 -0.74
C ALA A 169 -1.17 -1.44 -1.13
N THR A 170 -2.28 -2.10 -0.80
CA THR A 170 -3.63 -1.61 -1.14
C THR A 170 -3.99 -0.33 -0.38
N LEU A 171 -3.58 -0.22 0.89
CA LEU A 171 -3.92 0.93 1.73
C LEU A 171 -2.99 2.13 1.58
N GLN A 172 -1.81 1.96 0.98
CA GLN A 172 -1.01 3.10 0.50
C GLN A 172 -1.66 3.79 -0.72
N ALA A 173 -2.35 3.03 -1.58
CA ALA A 173 -2.95 3.56 -2.81
C ALA A 173 -4.28 4.30 -2.57
N LEU A 174 -5.10 3.85 -1.62
CA LEU A 174 -6.49 4.32 -1.44
C LEU A 174 -6.64 5.79 -0.98
N PRO A 175 -5.91 6.29 0.05
CA PRO A 175 -6.05 7.68 0.49
C PRO A 175 -5.59 8.69 -0.58
N ALA A 176 -4.49 8.39 -1.25
CA ALA A 176 -3.95 9.22 -2.33
C ALA A 176 -4.91 9.27 -3.53
N ALA A 177 -5.49 8.12 -3.92
CA ALA A 177 -6.47 8.07 -5.00
C ALA A 177 -7.75 8.84 -4.66
N ARG A 178 -8.28 8.72 -3.43
CA ARG A 178 -9.47 9.47 -2.99
C ARG A 178 -9.22 10.98 -2.98
N ILE A 179 -8.13 11.42 -2.35
CA ILE A 179 -7.75 12.85 -2.29
C ILE A 179 -7.61 13.40 -3.71
N THR A 180 -6.94 12.66 -4.59
CA THR A 180 -6.76 13.06 -6.00
C THR A 180 -8.09 13.16 -6.73
N ARG A 181 -8.98 12.17 -6.57
CA ARG A 181 -10.30 12.15 -7.22
C ARG A 181 -11.19 13.30 -6.75
N GLU A 182 -11.27 13.52 -5.45
CA GLU A 182 -12.07 14.61 -4.88
C GLU A 182 -11.49 15.97 -5.28
N ARG A 183 -10.15 16.12 -5.28
CA ARG A 183 -9.48 17.34 -5.75
C ARG A 183 -9.82 17.63 -7.21
N LEU A 184 -9.73 16.64 -8.10
CA LEU A 184 -10.09 16.80 -9.51
C LEU A 184 -11.56 17.20 -9.70
N ALA A 185 -12.47 16.55 -8.97
CA ALA A 185 -13.90 16.87 -9.03
C ALA A 185 -14.19 18.29 -8.55
N PHE A 186 -13.54 18.73 -7.47
CA PHE A 186 -13.64 20.07 -6.95
C PHE A 186 -13.09 21.11 -7.93
N THR A 187 -11.88 20.90 -8.46
CA THR A 187 -11.25 21.81 -9.43
C THR A 187 -12.15 21.99 -10.66
N ARG A 188 -12.74 20.91 -11.19
CA ARG A 188 -13.69 21.00 -12.31
C ARG A 188 -14.91 21.88 -11.97
N ARG A 189 -15.52 21.70 -10.80
CA ARG A 189 -16.68 22.51 -10.36
C ARG A 189 -16.33 23.98 -10.11
N LEU A 190 -15.14 24.26 -9.60
CA LEU A 190 -14.66 25.64 -9.46
C LEU A 190 -14.60 26.32 -10.83
N GLN A 191 -14.03 25.64 -11.82
CA GLN A 191 -13.88 26.21 -13.16
C GLN A 191 -15.20 26.53 -13.84
N GLU A 192 -16.12 25.56 -13.84
CA GLU A 192 -17.44 25.72 -14.47
C GLU A 192 -18.17 26.96 -13.94
N ASN A 193 -18.01 27.28 -12.65
CA ASN A 193 -18.71 28.40 -12.01
C ASN A 193 -17.94 29.73 -12.06
N ILE A 194 -16.64 29.71 -11.79
CA ILE A 194 -15.86 30.95 -11.66
C ILE A 194 -15.33 31.43 -13.00
N GLY A 195 -14.94 30.52 -13.89
CA GLY A 195 -14.43 30.88 -15.21
C GLY A 195 -15.46 31.67 -16.02
N VAL A 196 -16.72 31.22 -16.01
CA VAL A 196 -17.84 31.91 -16.66
C VAL A 196 -18.10 33.28 -16.04
N ALA A 197 -18.07 33.38 -14.70
CA ALA A 197 -18.34 34.63 -14.00
C ALA A 197 -17.23 35.67 -14.20
N LEU A 198 -15.95 35.25 -14.15
CA LEU A 198 -14.80 36.13 -14.41
C LEU A 198 -14.78 36.58 -15.87
N ALA A 199 -15.00 35.69 -16.83
CA ALA A 199 -15.07 36.06 -18.24
C ALA A 199 -16.16 37.11 -18.50
N ALA A 200 -17.35 36.90 -17.94
CA ALA A 200 -18.45 37.84 -18.08
C ALA A 200 -18.23 39.16 -17.30
N ALA A 201 -17.42 39.16 -16.24
CA ALA A 201 -17.03 40.39 -15.53
C ALA A 201 -15.97 41.18 -16.32
N ILE A 202 -15.04 40.48 -16.98
CA ILE A 202 -14.03 41.08 -17.86
C ILE A 202 -14.72 41.78 -19.04
N GLU A 203 -15.61 41.07 -19.74
CA GLU A 203 -16.36 41.61 -20.88
C GLU A 203 -17.15 42.87 -20.52
N ARG A 204 -17.90 42.84 -19.40
CA ARG A 204 -18.65 44.01 -18.92
C ARG A 204 -17.74 45.16 -18.50
N GLY A 205 -16.62 44.87 -17.84
CA GLY A 205 -15.66 45.89 -17.41
C GLY A 205 -14.97 46.57 -18.60
N GLU A 206 -14.64 45.83 -19.64
CA GLU A 206 -14.09 46.39 -20.89
C GLU A 206 -15.11 47.30 -21.59
N HIS A 207 -16.38 46.88 -21.65
CA HIS A 207 -17.45 47.70 -22.21
C HIS A 207 -17.66 48.99 -21.39
N ALA A 208 -17.69 48.88 -20.05
CA ALA A 208 -17.81 50.03 -19.15
C ALA A 208 -16.65 51.03 -19.33
N LEU A 209 -15.42 50.55 -19.56
CA LEU A 209 -14.24 51.39 -19.84
C LEU A 209 -14.46 52.36 -21.02
N THR A 210 -15.15 51.89 -22.07
CA THR A 210 -15.47 52.72 -23.25
C THR A 210 -16.55 53.78 -23.00
N LEU A 211 -17.38 53.57 -21.97
CA LEU A 211 -18.54 54.41 -21.64
C LEU A 211 -18.22 55.42 -20.52
N ILE A 212 -17.22 55.16 -19.66
CA ILE A 212 -16.81 56.09 -18.60
C ILE A 212 -16.48 57.46 -19.19
N GLY A 213 -17.13 58.51 -18.64
CA GLY A 213 -17.00 59.90 -19.08
C GLY A 213 -17.88 60.30 -20.28
N ARG A 214 -18.44 59.34 -21.03
CA ARG A 214 -19.39 59.60 -22.13
C ARG A 214 -20.84 59.34 -21.72
N ARG A 215 -21.09 58.19 -21.10
CA ARG A 215 -22.39 57.73 -20.59
C ARG A 215 -22.20 57.10 -19.22
N PRO A 216 -22.01 57.92 -18.17
CA PRO A 216 -21.58 57.44 -16.86
C PRO A 216 -22.61 56.55 -16.15
N ASP A 217 -23.91 56.76 -16.39
CA ASP A 217 -24.97 55.95 -15.80
C ASP A 217 -25.01 54.53 -16.40
N GLU A 218 -24.90 54.40 -17.73
CA GLU A 218 -24.79 53.10 -18.40
C GLU A 218 -23.51 52.34 -17.99
N ALA A 219 -22.39 53.06 -17.82
CA ALA A 219 -21.14 52.47 -17.33
C ALA A 219 -21.29 51.94 -15.89
N ARG A 220 -22.04 52.66 -15.05
CA ARG A 220 -22.30 52.28 -13.66
C ARG A 220 -23.17 51.03 -13.57
N ASP A 221 -24.23 50.95 -14.38
CA ASP A 221 -25.11 49.78 -14.43
C ASP A 221 -24.35 48.50 -14.84
N LEU A 222 -23.48 48.59 -15.85
CA LEU A 222 -22.63 47.47 -16.27
C LEU A 222 -21.66 47.00 -15.17
N LEU A 223 -21.09 47.94 -14.42
CA LEU A 223 -20.19 47.63 -13.31
C LEU A 223 -20.93 47.02 -12.12
N ASP A 224 -22.12 47.53 -11.78
CA ASP A 224 -22.96 47.00 -10.72
C ASP A 224 -23.44 45.58 -11.06
N ASP A 225 -23.77 45.29 -12.32
CA ASP A 225 -24.05 43.93 -12.80
C ASP A 225 -22.84 43.00 -12.71
N GLY A 226 -21.65 43.49 -13.10
CA GLY A 226 -20.40 42.76 -12.94
C GLY A 226 -20.11 42.41 -11.46
N VAL A 227 -20.34 43.36 -10.55
CA VAL A 227 -20.19 43.18 -9.10
C VAL A 227 -21.18 42.15 -8.57
N ARG A 228 -22.46 42.20 -8.98
CA ARG A 228 -23.48 41.21 -8.62
C ARG A 228 -23.08 39.79 -9.06
N GLY A 229 -22.63 39.65 -10.31
CA GLY A 229 -22.14 38.38 -10.85
C GLY A 229 -20.95 37.83 -10.08
N ALA A 230 -19.93 38.66 -9.81
CA ALA A 230 -18.74 38.28 -9.06
C ALA A 230 -19.06 37.87 -7.61
N ARG A 231 -19.96 38.60 -6.92
CA ARG A 231 -20.42 38.23 -5.56
C ARG A 231 -21.15 36.90 -5.53
N THR A 232 -21.96 36.61 -6.55
CA THR A 232 -22.67 35.34 -6.69
C THR A 232 -21.70 34.18 -6.90
N ALA A 233 -20.70 34.37 -7.77
CA ALA A 233 -19.64 33.39 -7.98
C ALA A 233 -18.83 33.11 -6.69
N LEU A 234 -18.55 34.14 -5.89
CA LEU A 234 -17.86 34.03 -4.61
C LEU A 234 -18.66 33.22 -3.59
N ALA A 235 -19.99 33.44 -3.53
CA ALA A 235 -20.88 32.68 -2.66
C ALA A 235 -20.97 31.20 -3.07
N THR A 236 -21.11 30.92 -4.36
CA THR A 236 -21.11 29.55 -4.91
C THR A 236 -19.80 28.83 -4.64
N THR A 237 -18.67 29.52 -4.82
CA THR A 237 -17.32 29.00 -4.50
C THR A 237 -17.23 28.57 -3.04
N ARG A 238 -17.66 29.42 -2.10
CA ARG A 238 -17.65 29.10 -0.66
C ARG A 238 -18.51 27.87 -0.37
N ARG A 239 -19.67 27.74 -1.01
CA ARG A 239 -20.54 26.57 -0.87
C ARG A 239 -19.88 25.29 -1.40
N VAL A 240 -19.31 25.32 -2.61
CA VAL A 240 -18.61 24.17 -3.22
C VAL A 240 -17.38 23.77 -2.38
N ALA A 241 -16.63 24.74 -1.87
CA ALA A 241 -15.53 24.51 -0.94
C ALA A 241 -16.00 23.84 0.36
N HIS A 242 -17.11 24.30 0.91
CA HIS A 242 -17.67 23.72 2.13
C HIS A 242 -18.15 22.28 1.90
N GLU A 243 -18.78 21.99 0.75
CA GLU A 243 -19.19 20.64 0.35
C GLU A 243 -17.98 19.72 0.14
N TYR A 244 -16.90 20.19 -0.48
CA TYR A 244 -15.66 19.43 -0.64
C TYR A 244 -15.03 19.07 0.72
N LEU A 245 -14.92 20.06 1.62
CA LEU A 245 -14.43 19.84 2.98
C LEU A 245 -15.33 18.88 3.77
N ALA A 246 -16.65 18.97 3.58
CA ALA A 246 -17.61 18.05 4.20
C ALA A 246 -17.42 16.61 3.69
N ARG A 247 -17.19 16.39 2.39
CA ARG A 247 -16.92 15.06 1.81
C ARG A 247 -15.58 14.48 2.22
N LEU A 248 -14.53 15.31 2.30
CA LEU A 248 -13.24 14.90 2.85
C LEU A 248 -13.37 14.44 4.31
N ASN A 249 -14.18 15.16 5.10
CA ASN A 249 -14.46 14.85 6.49
C ASN A 249 -15.49 13.72 6.67
N ASP A 250 -16.24 13.34 5.63
CA ASP A 250 -17.20 12.25 5.71
C ASP A 250 -16.46 10.94 6.02
N PRO A 251 -16.59 10.41 7.24
CA PRO A 251 -15.89 9.20 7.64
C PRO A 251 -16.54 7.96 6.99
N ALA A 252 -17.82 8.03 6.61
CA ALA A 252 -18.69 6.87 6.50
C ALA A 252 -18.40 5.96 5.30
N GLU A 253 -18.16 6.54 4.13
CA GLU A 253 -17.99 5.77 2.88
C GLU A 253 -16.67 4.98 2.84
N PRO A 254 -15.49 5.58 3.11
CA PRO A 254 -14.26 4.82 3.20
C PRO A 254 -14.22 3.96 4.47
N ALA A 255 -14.83 4.37 5.59
CA ALA A 255 -14.87 3.53 6.79
C ALA A 255 -15.60 2.21 6.53
N ARG A 256 -16.73 2.21 5.79
CA ARG A 256 -17.50 0.98 5.49
C ARG A 256 -16.73 -0.03 4.63
N ALA A 257 -16.13 0.40 3.51
CA ALA A 257 -15.32 -0.49 2.68
C ALA A 257 -14.07 -1.01 3.43
N ARG A 258 -13.48 -0.18 4.30
CA ARG A 258 -12.34 -0.54 5.16
C ARG A 258 -12.72 -1.49 6.30
N THR A 259 -13.87 -1.29 6.95
CA THR A 259 -14.38 -2.21 8.00
C THR A 259 -14.64 -3.57 7.40
N VAL A 260 -15.28 -3.64 6.23
CA VAL A 260 -15.54 -4.92 5.57
C VAL A 260 -14.24 -5.67 5.24
N ALA A 261 -13.26 -5.01 4.62
CA ALA A 261 -11.98 -5.64 4.29
C ALA A 261 -11.12 -5.97 5.54
N GLY A 262 -11.15 -5.09 6.55
CA GLY A 262 -10.47 -5.27 7.83
C GLY A 262 -11.06 -6.41 8.65
N ASP A 263 -12.38 -6.49 8.75
CA ASP A 263 -13.12 -7.55 9.44
C ASP A 263 -12.92 -8.89 8.76
N LEU A 264 -12.95 -8.93 7.43
CA LEU A 264 -12.63 -10.15 6.66
C LEU A 264 -11.23 -10.64 6.99
N THR A 265 -10.23 -9.74 6.98
CA THR A 265 -8.84 -10.10 7.28
C THR A 265 -8.69 -10.59 8.73
N THR A 266 -9.20 -9.84 9.70
CA THR A 266 -9.14 -10.18 11.13
C THR A 266 -9.87 -11.48 11.43
N ARG A 267 -11.02 -11.72 10.80
CA ARG A 267 -11.77 -12.97 10.92
C ARG A 267 -11.01 -14.14 10.30
N THR A 268 -10.43 -13.98 9.11
CA THR A 268 -9.59 -15.03 8.51
C THR A 268 -8.38 -15.36 9.40
N VAL A 269 -7.70 -14.34 9.96
CA VAL A 269 -6.58 -14.54 10.88
C VAL A 269 -7.01 -15.29 12.14
N ALA A 270 -8.12 -14.88 12.74
CA ALA A 270 -8.64 -15.49 13.96
C ALA A 270 -9.09 -16.95 13.71
N VAL A 271 -9.77 -17.23 12.60
CA VAL A 271 -10.22 -18.57 12.24
C VAL A 271 -9.04 -19.49 11.96
N LEU A 272 -8.06 -19.02 11.17
CA LEU A 272 -6.89 -19.82 10.80
C LEU A 272 -5.98 -20.06 12.01
N GLY A 273 -5.81 -19.05 12.86
CA GLY A 273 -5.09 -19.18 14.14
C GLY A 273 -5.80 -20.14 15.10
N ALA A 274 -7.12 -20.01 15.28
CA ALA A 274 -7.90 -20.92 16.11
C ALA A 274 -7.86 -22.36 15.60
N ALA A 275 -8.01 -22.56 14.29
CA ALA A 275 -7.91 -23.88 13.66
C ALA A 275 -6.52 -24.50 13.86
N THR A 276 -5.45 -23.71 13.66
CA THR A 276 -4.07 -24.17 13.87
C THR A 276 -3.83 -24.57 15.33
N LEU A 277 -4.26 -23.74 16.29
CA LEU A 277 -4.12 -24.04 17.72
C LEU A 277 -4.96 -25.27 18.13
N GLY A 278 -6.19 -25.40 17.61
CA GLY A 278 -7.05 -26.55 17.87
C GLY A 278 -6.46 -27.85 17.33
N LEU A 279 -6.00 -27.85 16.07
CA LEU A 279 -5.29 -28.99 15.45
C LEU A 279 -3.99 -29.34 16.17
N MET A 280 -3.35 -28.36 16.83
CA MET A 280 -2.12 -28.60 17.59
C MET A 280 -2.39 -29.24 18.96
N ILE A 281 -3.44 -28.80 19.66
CA ILE A 281 -3.70 -29.16 21.08
C ILE A 281 -4.53 -30.43 21.19
N VAL A 282 -5.55 -30.59 20.35
CA VAL A 282 -6.63 -31.58 20.55
C VAL A 282 -6.29 -33.01 20.11
N PRO A 283 -5.61 -33.26 18.98
CA PRO A 283 -5.42 -34.62 18.47
C PRO A 283 -4.65 -35.55 19.41
N TYR A 284 -3.59 -35.05 20.07
CA TYR A 284 -2.75 -35.88 20.92
C TYR A 284 -3.51 -36.38 22.17
N PRO A 285 -4.17 -35.51 22.97
CA PRO A 285 -5.00 -35.96 24.09
C PRO A 285 -6.17 -36.86 23.65
N LEU A 286 -6.80 -36.61 22.49
CA LEU A 286 -7.89 -37.48 22.00
C LEU A 286 -7.45 -38.91 21.66
N ARG A 287 -6.15 -39.14 21.42
CA ARG A 287 -5.59 -40.49 21.27
C ARG A 287 -5.88 -41.38 22.48
N PHE A 288 -6.04 -40.80 23.68
CA PHE A 288 -6.46 -41.51 24.89
C PHE A 288 -7.84 -42.16 24.76
N LEU A 289 -8.83 -41.40 24.29
CA LEU A 289 -10.20 -41.87 24.16
C LEU A 289 -10.31 -43.00 23.14
N ALA A 290 -9.48 -42.93 22.10
CA ALA A 290 -9.47 -43.92 21.04
C ALA A 290 -8.92 -45.30 21.46
N ARG A 291 -8.19 -45.38 22.58
CA ARG A 291 -7.70 -46.66 23.13
C ARG A 291 -8.77 -47.48 23.85
N GLY A 292 -9.96 -46.90 24.07
CA GLY A 292 -11.08 -47.58 24.74
C GLY A 292 -10.81 -47.91 26.21
N GLY A 293 -11.75 -48.62 26.85
CA GLY A 293 -11.59 -49.10 28.24
C GLY A 293 -11.88 -48.09 29.35
N HIS A 294 -12.43 -46.92 29.02
CA HIS A 294 -12.74 -45.85 29.99
C HIS A 294 -14.23 -45.79 30.30
N SER A 295 -14.60 -45.40 31.52
CA SER A 295 -16.00 -45.15 31.86
C SER A 295 -16.52 -43.91 31.12
N ALA A 296 -17.81 -43.89 30.78
CA ALA A 296 -18.42 -42.74 30.09
C ALA A 296 -18.18 -41.42 30.82
N TRP A 297 -18.18 -41.44 32.15
CA TRP A 297 -17.90 -40.25 32.98
C TRP A 297 -16.44 -39.77 32.87
N THR A 298 -15.47 -40.68 32.95
CA THR A 298 -14.05 -40.31 32.81
C THR A 298 -13.73 -39.72 31.44
N ALA A 299 -14.33 -40.26 30.38
CA ALA A 299 -14.23 -39.73 29.02
C ALA A 299 -14.91 -38.36 28.88
N ALA A 300 -16.13 -38.20 29.42
CA ALA A 300 -16.85 -36.93 29.37
C ALA A 300 -16.12 -35.81 30.10
N LEU A 301 -15.60 -36.09 31.31
CA LEU A 301 -14.80 -35.13 32.07
C LEU A 301 -13.51 -34.75 31.35
N PHE A 302 -12.83 -35.72 30.71
CA PHE A 302 -11.63 -35.47 29.93
C PHE A 302 -11.90 -34.51 28.76
N VAL A 303 -12.96 -34.78 27.98
CA VAL A 303 -13.35 -33.92 26.86
C VAL A 303 -13.75 -32.52 27.35
N LEU A 304 -14.49 -32.43 28.45
CA LEU A 304 -14.91 -31.14 29.03
C LEU A 304 -13.70 -30.30 29.46
N LEU A 305 -12.76 -30.90 30.19
CA LEU A 305 -11.55 -30.22 30.64
C LEU A 305 -10.67 -29.82 29.45
N LEU A 306 -10.55 -30.68 28.43
CA LEU A 306 -9.75 -30.41 27.24
C LEU A 306 -10.37 -29.29 26.41
N ALA A 307 -11.71 -29.28 26.28
CA ALA A 307 -12.44 -28.20 25.64
C ALA A 307 -12.28 -26.89 26.42
N ALA A 308 -12.38 -26.92 27.74
CA ALA A 308 -12.15 -25.75 28.60
C ALA A 308 -10.71 -25.21 28.41
N TYR A 309 -9.71 -26.09 28.38
CA TYR A 309 -8.31 -25.72 28.11
C TYR A 309 -8.17 -25.09 26.73
N ALA A 310 -8.63 -25.76 25.67
CA ALA A 310 -8.49 -25.29 24.29
C ALA A 310 -9.21 -23.96 24.06
N VAL A 311 -10.43 -23.80 24.58
CA VAL A 311 -11.19 -22.55 24.49
C VAL A 311 -10.48 -21.42 25.23
N LEU A 312 -10.05 -21.66 26.47
CA LEU A 312 -9.33 -20.65 27.26
C LEU A 312 -7.99 -20.26 26.61
N TYR A 313 -7.29 -21.24 26.02
CA TYR A 313 -6.02 -21.05 25.33
C TYR A 313 -6.17 -20.20 24.07
N VAL A 314 -7.10 -20.59 23.18
CA VAL A 314 -7.40 -19.86 21.94
C VAL A 314 -7.92 -18.46 22.27
N TYR A 315 -8.81 -18.34 23.25
CA TYR A 315 -9.31 -17.06 23.73
C TYR A 315 -8.17 -16.17 24.23
N GLY A 316 -7.31 -16.68 25.10
CA GLY A 316 -6.16 -15.93 25.63
C GLY A 316 -5.23 -15.46 24.53
N CYS A 317 -4.83 -16.35 23.61
CA CYS A 317 -3.85 -16.06 22.58
C CYS A 317 -4.35 -15.07 21.52
N LEU A 318 -5.57 -15.25 21.01
CA LEU A 318 -6.12 -14.36 19.98
C LEU A 318 -6.47 -12.97 20.54
N ARG A 319 -6.91 -12.91 21.81
CA ARG A 319 -7.40 -11.68 22.44
C ARG A 319 -6.26 -10.85 23.04
N ALA A 320 -5.13 -11.47 23.41
CA ALA A 320 -3.95 -10.77 23.93
C ALA A 320 -3.41 -9.67 23.00
N TYR A 321 -3.55 -9.84 21.68
CA TYR A 321 -3.00 -8.91 20.69
C TYR A 321 -4.06 -8.16 19.86
N GLY A 322 -5.32 -8.61 19.83
CA GLY A 322 -6.41 -7.91 19.12
C GLY A 322 -7.02 -6.74 19.91
N ARG A 323 -7.36 -6.94 21.19
CA ARG A 323 -7.79 -5.86 22.11
C ARG A 323 -7.14 -6.10 23.46
N PRO A 324 -6.26 -5.21 23.95
CA PRO A 324 -5.42 -5.51 25.09
C PRO A 324 -6.27 -5.87 26.31
N LEU A 325 -6.20 -7.14 26.72
CA LEU A 325 -6.79 -7.61 27.96
C LEU A 325 -6.13 -6.85 29.13
N GLY A 326 -6.90 -6.42 30.13
CA GLY A 326 -6.34 -5.88 31.37
C GLY A 326 -5.47 -6.91 32.10
N ALA A 327 -4.53 -6.45 32.93
CA ALA A 327 -3.55 -7.30 33.61
C ALA A 327 -4.21 -8.42 34.43
N VAL A 328 -5.26 -8.11 35.19
CA VAL A 328 -6.04 -9.08 35.98
C VAL A 328 -6.55 -10.23 35.12
N ARG A 329 -7.09 -9.91 33.93
CA ARG A 329 -7.65 -10.92 33.03
C ARG A 329 -6.57 -11.78 32.38
N ARG A 330 -5.40 -11.20 32.05
CA ARG A 330 -4.25 -11.95 31.52
C ARG A 330 -3.73 -12.95 32.54
N TYR A 331 -3.54 -12.51 33.78
CA TYR A 331 -3.08 -13.39 34.87
C TYR A 331 -4.13 -14.41 35.27
N GLY A 332 -5.43 -14.06 35.24
CA GLY A 332 -6.52 -15.01 35.46
C GLY A 332 -6.59 -16.10 34.39
N ILE A 333 -6.43 -15.75 33.11
CA ILE A 333 -6.35 -16.72 32.01
C ILE A 333 -5.12 -17.62 32.19
N LEU A 334 -3.95 -17.04 32.46
CA LEU A 334 -2.72 -17.82 32.64
C LEU A 334 -2.83 -18.76 33.86
N GLY A 335 -3.38 -18.28 34.98
CA GLY A 335 -3.65 -19.10 36.16
C GLY A 335 -4.63 -20.23 35.88
N GLY A 336 -5.71 -19.96 35.14
CA GLY A 336 -6.65 -20.98 34.68
C GLY A 336 -5.99 -22.03 33.77
N LEU A 337 -5.10 -21.60 32.86
CA LEU A 337 -4.32 -22.51 32.01
C LEU A 337 -3.34 -23.37 32.83
N VAL A 338 -2.68 -22.80 33.84
CA VAL A 338 -1.83 -23.57 34.76
C VAL A 338 -2.64 -24.62 35.51
N VAL A 339 -3.79 -24.23 36.09
CA VAL A 339 -4.68 -25.17 36.80
C VAL A 339 -5.15 -26.28 35.87
N LEU A 340 -5.65 -25.95 34.67
CA LEU A 340 -6.10 -26.94 33.69
C LEU A 340 -4.94 -27.78 33.13
N THR A 341 -3.69 -27.33 33.21
CA THR A 341 -2.52 -28.11 32.80
C THR A 341 -2.15 -29.15 33.85
N PHE A 342 -2.12 -28.78 35.13
CA PHE A 342 -1.60 -29.66 36.19
C PHE A 342 -2.69 -30.44 36.95
N ALA A 343 -3.87 -29.87 37.17
CA ALA A 343 -4.92 -30.52 37.97
C ALA A 343 -5.41 -31.86 37.41
N PRO A 344 -5.53 -32.06 36.08
CA PRO A 344 -5.94 -33.35 35.52
C PRO A 344 -4.82 -34.40 35.49
N MET A 345 -3.54 -34.01 35.67
CA MET A 345 -2.41 -34.94 35.53
C MET A 345 -2.42 -36.10 36.54
N PRO A 346 -2.74 -35.93 37.84
CA PRO A 346 -2.81 -37.05 38.78
C PRO A 346 -3.88 -38.09 38.41
N PHE A 347 -4.95 -37.68 37.71
CA PHE A 347 -6.07 -38.56 37.36
C PHE A 347 -5.84 -39.28 36.03
N TYR A 348 -5.31 -38.60 35.01
CA TYR A 348 -5.15 -39.15 33.67
C TYR A 348 -3.70 -39.56 33.33
N GLY A 349 -2.73 -39.06 34.08
CA GLY A 349 -1.30 -39.19 33.81
C GLY A 349 -0.75 -38.09 32.88
N PRO A 350 0.54 -37.74 33.02
CA PRO A 350 1.16 -36.64 32.27
C PRO A 350 1.22 -36.90 30.76
N THR A 351 1.49 -38.14 30.36
CA THR A 351 1.58 -38.56 28.95
C THR A 351 0.22 -38.61 28.24
N THR A 352 -0.87 -38.72 29.00
CA THR A 352 -2.23 -38.81 28.49
C THR A 352 -2.86 -37.43 28.34
N TRP A 353 -2.68 -36.59 29.37
CA TRP A 353 -3.21 -35.24 29.37
C TRP A 353 -2.45 -34.31 28.42
N ALA A 354 -1.11 -34.37 28.43
CA ALA A 354 -0.21 -33.88 27.37
C ALA A 354 -0.41 -32.45 26.83
N VAL A 355 -1.07 -31.56 27.58
CA VAL A 355 -1.19 -30.13 27.23
C VAL A 355 -0.04 -29.26 27.76
N LEU A 356 0.85 -29.84 28.58
CA LEU A 356 1.99 -29.18 29.19
C LEU A 356 2.90 -28.42 28.20
N PRO A 357 3.22 -28.96 26.99
CA PRO A 357 4.09 -28.29 26.02
C PRO A 357 3.56 -26.95 25.49
N PHE A 358 2.28 -26.63 25.69
CA PHE A 358 1.66 -25.41 25.17
C PHE A 358 1.73 -24.24 26.16
N LEU A 359 1.99 -24.51 27.44
CA LEU A 359 2.06 -23.50 28.49
C LEU A 359 3.13 -22.41 28.25
N PRO A 360 4.35 -22.71 27.76
CA PRO A 360 5.34 -21.68 27.47
C PRO A 360 4.88 -20.70 26.39
N GLY A 361 4.13 -21.18 25.38
CA GLY A 361 3.55 -20.32 24.34
C GLY A 361 2.52 -19.33 24.92
N ALA A 362 1.63 -19.81 25.80
CA ALA A 362 0.67 -18.95 26.49
C ALA A 362 1.39 -17.93 27.40
N ALA A 363 2.43 -18.34 28.12
CA ALA A 363 3.25 -17.45 28.94
C ALA A 363 3.95 -16.37 28.09
N ALA A 364 4.53 -16.75 26.94
CA ALA A 364 5.18 -15.82 26.02
C ALA A 364 4.21 -14.76 25.45
N VAL A 365 2.93 -15.11 25.31
CA VAL A 365 1.86 -14.24 24.79
C VAL A 365 1.23 -13.36 25.87
N LEU A 366 0.93 -13.93 27.05
CA LEU A 366 0.13 -13.26 28.09
C LEU A 366 0.98 -12.44 29.07
N LEU A 367 2.26 -12.78 29.28
CA LEU A 367 3.15 -12.07 30.21
C LEU A 367 3.72 -10.77 29.63
N GLY A 368 4.04 -9.85 30.53
CA GLY A 368 4.70 -8.58 30.20
C GLY A 368 6.10 -8.75 29.61
N ARG A 369 6.64 -7.68 28.99
CA ARG A 369 7.94 -7.70 28.29
C ARG A 369 9.11 -8.21 29.12
N ARG A 370 9.11 -7.95 30.44
CA ARG A 370 10.18 -8.36 31.34
C ARG A 370 10.16 -9.85 31.69
N LEU A 371 8.97 -10.43 31.82
CA LEU A 371 8.80 -11.80 32.34
C LEU A 371 8.57 -12.86 31.25
N ARG A 372 8.16 -12.47 30.04
CA ARG A 372 7.74 -13.43 29.00
C ARG A 372 8.81 -14.47 28.65
N TRP A 373 10.05 -14.05 28.42
CA TRP A 373 11.14 -14.92 27.96
C TRP A 373 11.75 -15.74 29.09
N PRO A 374 12.06 -15.18 30.29
CA PRO A 374 12.58 -16.01 31.37
C PRO A 374 11.57 -17.07 31.81
N VAL A 375 10.28 -16.74 31.93
CA VAL A 375 9.25 -17.72 32.30
C VAL A 375 9.05 -18.76 31.21
N ALA A 376 8.98 -18.36 29.93
CA ALA A 376 8.88 -19.32 28.83
C ALA A 376 10.10 -20.25 28.76
N ALA A 377 11.31 -19.75 29.00
CA ALA A 377 12.53 -20.57 29.01
C ALA A 377 12.51 -21.61 30.14
N VAL A 378 12.09 -21.23 31.34
CA VAL A 378 11.93 -22.16 32.47
C VAL A 378 10.88 -23.23 32.14
N LEU A 379 9.73 -22.82 31.59
CA LEU A 379 8.68 -23.76 31.19
C LEU A 379 9.12 -24.67 30.02
N VAL A 380 9.94 -24.19 29.09
CA VAL A 380 10.52 -25.06 28.04
C VAL A 380 11.43 -26.15 28.65
N CYS A 381 12.13 -25.83 29.73
CA CYS A 381 13.00 -26.79 30.43
C CYS A 381 12.25 -27.70 31.41
N GLN A 382 10.91 -27.60 31.51
CA GLN A 382 10.11 -28.41 32.45
C GLN A 382 10.17 -29.91 32.18
N ASP A 383 10.55 -30.31 30.96
CA ASP A 383 10.67 -31.71 30.54
C ASP A 383 12.01 -32.34 31.00
N VAL A 384 12.99 -31.53 31.41
CA VAL A 384 14.33 -31.99 31.82
C VAL A 384 14.31 -32.87 33.09
N PRO A 385 13.59 -32.49 34.17
CA PRO A 385 13.48 -33.34 35.36
C PRO A 385 12.86 -34.71 35.07
N PHE A 386 11.86 -34.79 34.18
CA PHE A 386 11.27 -36.07 33.76
C PHE A 386 12.28 -36.94 33.00
N GLY A 387 13.19 -36.30 32.26
CA GLY A 387 14.24 -36.98 31.50
C GLY A 387 15.34 -37.60 32.34
N ILE A 388 15.74 -36.92 33.42
CA ILE A 388 16.81 -37.36 34.35
C ILE A 388 16.47 -38.68 35.04
N TRP A 389 15.17 -39.00 35.21
CA TRP A 389 14.70 -40.13 36.01
C TRP A 389 14.19 -41.34 35.21
N GLY A 390 14.14 -41.30 33.88
CA GLY A 390 13.53 -42.42 33.14
C GLY A 390 13.58 -42.46 31.61
N THR A 391 14.25 -41.55 30.90
CA THR A 391 14.34 -41.60 29.42
C THR A 391 15.77 -41.47 28.91
N ALA A 392 16.09 -42.11 27.79
CA ALA A 392 17.36 -41.92 27.07
C ALA A 392 17.58 -40.44 26.72
N HIS A 393 18.83 -39.94 26.85
CA HIS A 393 19.19 -38.52 26.73
C HIS A 393 18.59 -37.80 25.49
N TRP A 394 18.48 -38.50 24.36
CA TRP A 394 17.91 -37.95 23.12
C TRP A 394 16.41 -37.65 23.20
N GLY A 395 15.64 -38.43 23.95
CA GLY A 395 14.20 -38.22 24.12
C GLY A 395 13.90 -36.94 24.89
N THR A 396 14.67 -36.66 25.95
CA THR A 396 14.53 -35.42 26.72
C THR A 396 14.84 -34.19 25.87
N VAL A 397 15.92 -34.25 25.09
CA VAL A 397 16.29 -33.13 24.20
C VAL A 397 15.20 -32.92 23.14
N TYR A 398 14.63 -33.99 22.59
CA TYR A 398 13.50 -33.90 21.66
C TYR A 398 12.29 -33.16 22.27
N PHE A 399 11.87 -33.52 23.48
CA PHE A 399 10.74 -32.85 24.13
C PHE A 399 11.00 -31.37 24.39
N VAL A 400 12.21 -31.00 24.82
CA VAL A 400 12.59 -29.59 25.01
C VAL A 400 12.51 -28.81 23.69
N VAL A 401 13.07 -29.36 22.60
CA VAL A 401 13.01 -28.74 21.27
C VAL A 401 11.55 -28.61 20.79
N TRP A 402 10.76 -29.66 20.95
CA TRP A 402 9.34 -29.69 20.55
C TRP A 402 8.47 -28.71 21.34
N THR A 403 8.72 -28.58 22.65
CA THR A 403 8.05 -27.60 23.53
C THR A 403 8.45 -26.18 23.12
N ALA A 404 9.72 -25.92 22.82
CA ALA A 404 10.21 -24.64 22.33
C ALA A 404 9.61 -24.26 20.96
N GLU A 405 9.53 -25.22 20.05
CA GLU A 405 8.92 -25.09 18.73
C GLU A 405 7.47 -24.61 18.83
N ARG A 406 6.65 -25.28 19.66
CA ARG A 406 5.25 -24.92 19.88
C ARG A 406 5.09 -23.53 20.49
N ALA A 407 5.95 -23.19 21.44
CA ALA A 407 5.98 -21.85 22.03
C ALA A 407 6.27 -20.78 20.97
N ALA A 408 7.24 -21.02 20.09
CA ALA A 408 7.58 -20.12 18.98
C ALA A 408 6.44 -19.97 17.98
N LEU A 409 5.76 -21.08 17.62
CA LEU A 409 4.62 -21.06 16.70
C LEU A 409 3.44 -20.26 17.28
N VAL A 410 3.06 -20.55 18.54
CA VAL A 410 1.97 -19.84 19.23
C VAL A 410 2.28 -18.35 19.33
N TYR A 411 3.50 -18.01 19.73
CA TYR A 411 3.95 -16.63 19.79
C TYR A 411 3.89 -15.95 18.41
N GLY A 412 4.36 -16.64 17.36
CA GLY A 412 4.32 -16.17 15.98
C GLY A 412 2.90 -15.84 15.51
N ILE A 413 1.97 -16.78 15.65
CA ILE A 413 0.55 -16.61 15.27
C ILE A 413 -0.08 -15.43 16.01
N ALA A 414 0.08 -15.39 17.34
CA ALA A 414 -0.50 -14.34 18.17
C ALA A 414 0.11 -12.96 17.86
N ARG A 415 1.42 -12.90 17.62
CA ARG A 415 2.13 -11.66 17.27
C ARG A 415 1.72 -11.13 15.90
N MET A 416 1.51 -12.00 14.91
CA MET A 416 1.01 -11.64 13.58
C MET A 416 -0.38 -11.02 13.65
N ALA A 417 -1.29 -11.61 14.43
CA ALA A 417 -2.61 -11.05 14.68
C ALA A 417 -2.56 -9.65 15.34
N GLY A 418 -1.55 -9.40 16.18
CA GLY A 418 -1.29 -8.07 16.74
C GLY A 418 -0.77 -7.06 15.72
N PHE A 419 0.10 -7.49 14.82
CA PHE A 419 0.59 -6.62 13.75
C PHE A 419 -0.52 -6.20 12.80
N THR A 420 -1.47 -7.09 12.47
CA THR A 420 -2.63 -6.72 11.66
C THR A 420 -3.48 -5.63 12.33
N ALA A 421 -3.74 -5.75 13.64
CA ALA A 421 -4.53 -4.78 14.40
C ALA A 421 -3.80 -3.43 14.52
N ALA A 422 -2.53 -3.43 14.95
CA ALA A 422 -1.75 -2.20 15.08
C ALA A 422 -1.56 -1.48 13.74
N LEU A 423 -1.48 -2.22 12.63
CA LEU A 423 -1.40 -1.67 11.30
C LEU A 423 -2.75 -1.10 10.82
N GLN A 424 -3.88 -1.60 11.32
CA GLN A 424 -5.19 -0.99 11.10
C GLN A 424 -5.28 0.34 11.87
N ASP A 425 -4.96 0.34 13.17
CA ASP A 425 -5.02 1.53 14.03
C ASP A 425 -4.11 2.66 13.51
N ALA A 426 -2.83 2.37 13.25
CA ALA A 426 -1.87 3.37 12.75
C ALA A 426 -2.29 3.97 11.39
N ARG A 427 -3.08 3.23 10.60
CA ARG A 427 -3.61 3.74 9.33
C ARG A 427 -4.78 4.67 9.52
N GLU A 428 -5.63 4.44 10.52
CA GLU A 428 -6.72 5.36 10.84
C GLU A 428 -6.15 6.73 11.23
N GLU A 429 -5.09 6.73 12.03
CA GLU A 429 -4.34 7.93 12.39
C GLU A 429 -3.72 8.62 11.15
N MET A 430 -3.03 7.87 10.28
CA MET A 430 -2.43 8.45 9.07
C MET A 430 -3.47 8.98 8.07
N ALA A 431 -4.59 8.29 7.91
CA ALA A 431 -5.67 8.75 7.04
C ALA A 431 -6.30 10.05 7.59
N ALA A 432 -6.52 10.13 8.90
CA ALA A 432 -6.98 11.35 9.55
C ALA A 432 -5.97 12.49 9.38
N ALA A 433 -4.67 12.21 9.55
CA ALA A 433 -3.61 13.19 9.36
C ALA A 433 -3.52 13.68 7.89
N ALA A 434 -3.64 12.78 6.92
CA ALA A 434 -3.62 13.14 5.49
C ALA A 434 -4.82 14.02 5.11
N VAL A 435 -6.01 13.71 5.61
CA VAL A 435 -7.21 14.55 5.42
C VAL A 435 -7.03 15.92 6.08
N ALA A 436 -6.47 15.98 7.28
CA ALA A 436 -6.19 17.24 7.97
C ALA A 436 -5.16 18.11 7.22
N GLN A 437 -4.10 17.48 6.70
CA GLN A 437 -3.09 18.17 5.89
C GLN A 437 -3.66 18.70 4.58
N GLU A 438 -4.50 17.90 3.90
CA GLU A 438 -5.20 18.32 2.69
C GLU A 438 -6.09 19.53 2.97
N ARG A 439 -6.84 19.51 4.07
CA ARG A 439 -7.68 20.63 4.49
C ARG A 439 -6.89 21.92 4.74
N LEU A 440 -5.73 21.83 5.40
CA LEU A 440 -4.88 23.00 5.67
C LEU A 440 -4.30 23.58 4.38
N ARG A 441 -3.82 22.72 3.48
CA ARG A 441 -3.35 23.16 2.14
C ARG A 441 -4.49 23.81 1.37
N PHE A 442 -5.63 23.14 1.31
CA PHE A 442 -6.82 23.61 0.60
C PHE A 442 -7.32 24.96 1.11
N SER A 443 -7.39 25.16 2.43
CA SER A 443 -7.84 26.43 3.00
C SER A 443 -6.90 27.58 2.63
N ARG A 444 -5.59 27.31 2.50
CA ARG A 444 -4.60 28.31 2.07
C ARG A 444 -4.77 28.62 0.59
N ASP A 445 -4.77 27.59 -0.26
CA ASP A 445 -4.90 27.73 -1.71
C ASP A 445 -6.22 28.45 -2.09
N LEU A 446 -7.32 28.15 -1.40
CA LEU A 446 -8.59 28.86 -1.58
C LEU A 446 -8.53 30.32 -1.12
N HIS A 447 -7.90 30.58 0.02
CA HIS A 447 -7.81 31.94 0.54
C HIS A 447 -6.99 32.84 -0.41
N ASP A 448 -5.88 32.31 -0.91
CA ASP A 448 -4.96 33.01 -1.81
C ASP A 448 -5.58 33.19 -3.21
N LEU A 449 -6.17 32.13 -3.78
CA LEU A 449 -6.71 32.16 -5.15
C LEU A 449 -8.06 32.90 -5.24
N LEU A 450 -8.95 32.72 -4.26
CA LEU A 450 -10.37 33.10 -4.35
C LEU A 450 -10.80 34.13 -3.31
N GLY A 451 -10.19 34.10 -2.13
CA GLY A 451 -10.53 35.00 -1.03
C GLY A 451 -10.03 36.42 -1.28
N TYR A 452 -8.74 36.58 -1.54
CA TYR A 452 -8.10 37.88 -1.63
C TYR A 452 -8.24 38.55 -3.00
N SER A 453 -8.02 37.81 -4.10
CA SER A 453 -8.01 38.38 -5.46
C SER A 453 -9.41 38.84 -5.91
N LEU A 454 -10.42 37.98 -5.84
CA LEU A 454 -11.78 38.31 -6.28
C LEU A 454 -12.48 39.33 -5.37
N SER A 455 -12.24 39.29 -4.06
CA SER A 455 -12.79 40.32 -3.16
C SER A 455 -12.23 41.69 -3.50
N THR A 456 -10.94 41.79 -3.84
CA THR A 456 -10.30 43.03 -4.29
C THR A 456 -10.85 43.49 -5.64
N VAL A 457 -11.08 42.57 -6.59
CA VAL A 457 -11.74 42.88 -7.88
C VAL A 457 -13.13 43.49 -7.65
N VAL A 458 -13.95 42.88 -6.77
CA VAL A 458 -15.28 43.40 -6.42
C VAL A 458 -15.19 44.81 -5.85
N VAL A 459 -14.31 45.04 -4.87
CA VAL A 459 -14.14 46.38 -4.25
C VAL A 459 -13.68 47.41 -5.26
N LYS A 460 -12.73 47.09 -6.15
CA LYS A 460 -12.26 48.04 -7.17
C LYS A 460 -13.33 48.37 -8.20
N ASN A 461 -14.13 47.39 -8.63
CA ASN A 461 -15.26 47.64 -9.52
C ASN A 461 -16.32 48.52 -8.86
N GLU A 462 -16.61 48.35 -7.57
CA GLU A 462 -17.51 49.24 -6.82
C GLU A 462 -16.97 50.68 -6.73
N VAL A 463 -15.66 50.83 -6.50
CA VAL A 463 -15.01 52.15 -6.47
C VAL A 463 -15.07 52.79 -7.86
N ALA A 464 -14.79 52.04 -8.92
CA ALA A 464 -14.90 52.52 -10.30
C ALA A 464 -16.33 52.98 -10.63
N ALA A 465 -17.35 52.20 -10.23
CA ALA A 465 -18.76 52.55 -10.42
C ALA A 465 -19.13 53.86 -9.71
N ARG A 466 -18.65 54.07 -8.48
CA ARG A 466 -18.89 55.30 -7.72
C ARG A 466 -18.21 56.53 -8.32
N LEU A 467 -17.05 56.34 -8.94
CA LEU A 467 -16.24 57.42 -9.52
C LEU A 467 -16.56 57.72 -10.98
N ALA A 468 -17.31 56.85 -11.67
CA ALA A 468 -17.56 56.92 -13.11
C ALA A 468 -18.07 58.29 -13.62
N ALA A 469 -18.90 58.97 -12.82
CA ALA A 469 -19.41 60.31 -13.13
C ALA A 469 -18.52 61.45 -12.61
N ALA A 470 -18.00 61.33 -11.38
CA ALA A 470 -17.33 62.43 -10.68
C ALA A 470 -15.82 62.54 -10.97
N ARG A 471 -15.14 61.42 -11.19
CA ARG A 471 -13.69 61.33 -11.41
C ARG A 471 -13.37 60.23 -12.44
N PRO A 472 -13.66 60.48 -13.74
CA PRO A 472 -13.60 59.44 -14.78
C PRO A 472 -12.21 58.85 -14.98
N ASP A 473 -11.14 59.65 -14.89
CA ASP A 473 -9.77 59.13 -15.06
C ASP A 473 -9.35 58.21 -13.90
N GLU A 474 -9.80 58.52 -12.68
CA GLU A 474 -9.56 57.67 -11.53
C GLU A 474 -10.41 56.39 -11.58
N ALA A 475 -11.64 56.47 -12.07
CA ALA A 475 -12.49 55.31 -12.34
C ALA A 475 -11.87 54.36 -13.37
N ARG A 476 -11.31 54.89 -14.47
CA ARG A 476 -10.61 54.10 -15.51
C ARG A 476 -9.41 53.35 -14.94
N ARG A 477 -8.60 54.00 -14.07
CA ARG A 477 -7.45 53.32 -13.42
C ARG A 477 -7.89 52.16 -12.53
N GLN A 478 -8.88 52.39 -11.65
CA GLN A 478 -9.37 51.33 -10.76
C GLN A 478 -9.95 50.15 -11.54
N LEU A 479 -10.68 50.42 -12.62
CA LEU A 479 -11.26 49.40 -13.48
C LEU A 479 -10.19 48.63 -14.28
N ALA A 480 -9.15 49.32 -14.78
CA ALA A 480 -8.03 48.66 -15.47
C ALA A 480 -7.25 47.71 -14.54
N GLU A 481 -7.02 48.11 -13.29
CA GLU A 481 -6.41 47.24 -12.27
C GLU A 481 -7.30 46.04 -11.94
N ALA A 482 -8.62 46.25 -11.80
CA ALA A 482 -9.58 45.16 -11.59
C ALA A 482 -9.57 44.14 -12.74
N LEU A 483 -9.57 44.62 -13.99
CA LEU A 483 -9.50 43.76 -15.17
C LEU A 483 -8.19 42.97 -15.25
N GLY A 484 -7.05 43.60 -14.92
CA GLY A 484 -5.76 42.92 -14.85
C GLY A 484 -5.77 41.77 -13.84
N MET A 485 -6.30 42.01 -12.64
CA MET A 485 -6.46 40.97 -11.62
C MET A 485 -7.45 39.88 -12.02
N SER A 486 -8.57 40.23 -12.68
CA SER A 486 -9.54 39.24 -13.18
C SER A 486 -8.95 38.34 -14.26
N ARG A 487 -8.18 38.88 -15.20
CA ARG A 487 -7.48 38.10 -16.24
C ARG A 487 -6.43 37.19 -15.61
N GLN A 488 -5.69 37.68 -14.63
CA GLN A 488 -4.70 36.90 -13.89
C GLN A 488 -5.36 35.72 -13.15
N ALA A 489 -6.44 35.96 -12.42
CA ALA A 489 -7.19 34.91 -11.73
C ALA A 489 -7.79 33.88 -12.70
N LEU A 490 -8.26 34.31 -13.88
CA LEU A 490 -8.76 33.41 -14.92
C LEU A 490 -7.64 32.53 -15.50
N ALA A 491 -6.46 33.10 -15.75
CA ALA A 491 -5.27 32.38 -16.23
C ALA A 491 -4.76 31.36 -15.20
N ASP A 492 -4.72 31.73 -13.92
CA ASP A 492 -4.31 30.82 -12.85
C ASP A 492 -5.31 29.66 -12.70
N MET A 493 -6.60 29.88 -12.98
CA MET A 493 -7.60 28.81 -12.99
C MET A 493 -7.53 27.88 -14.21
N THR A 494 -7.19 28.39 -15.39
CA THR A 494 -7.05 27.55 -16.60
C THR A 494 -5.74 26.76 -16.58
N GLY A 495 -4.66 27.31 -16.00
CA GLY A 495 -3.38 26.62 -15.84
C GLY A 495 -3.40 25.41 -14.90
N VAL A 496 -4.36 25.34 -13.96
CA VAL A 496 -4.46 24.24 -12.98
C VAL A 496 -5.16 22.98 -13.54
N THR A 497 -5.84 23.07 -14.70
CA THR A 497 -6.76 22.01 -15.18
C THR A 497 -6.36 21.30 -16.44
N SER A 498 -5.41 21.85 -17.15
CA SER A 498 -4.56 21.04 -18.00
C SER A 498 -3.68 20.18 -17.10
N GLY A 499 -4.25 19.07 -16.64
CA GLY A 499 -3.47 18.01 -16.04
C GLY A 499 -2.31 17.70 -16.99
N TYR A 500 -1.09 17.81 -16.46
CA TYR A 500 0.20 17.59 -17.12
C TYR A 500 0.38 16.19 -17.76
N ARG A 501 -0.69 15.45 -18.05
CA ARG A 501 -0.65 14.07 -18.54
C ARG A 501 -1.37 13.82 -19.87
N ASP A 502 -2.26 14.72 -20.30
CA ASP A 502 -3.02 14.56 -21.55
C ASP A 502 -2.88 15.79 -22.48
N MET A 503 -1.83 16.59 -22.31
CA MET A 503 -1.60 17.77 -23.15
C MET A 503 -0.92 17.37 -24.46
N SER A 504 -1.55 17.67 -25.59
CA SER A 504 -0.93 17.57 -26.92
C SER A 504 -0.63 18.94 -27.50
N VAL A 505 0.46 19.04 -28.25
CA VAL A 505 0.88 20.29 -28.93
C VAL A 505 -0.21 20.76 -29.89
N ALA A 506 -0.85 19.84 -30.60
CA ALA A 506 -1.92 20.16 -31.55
C ALA A 506 -3.14 20.77 -30.87
N ALA A 507 -3.60 20.17 -29.75
CA ALA A 507 -4.74 20.71 -29.00
C ALA A 507 -4.39 22.06 -28.35
N GLU A 508 -3.18 22.20 -27.81
CA GLU A 508 -2.74 23.44 -27.18
C GLU A 508 -2.57 24.57 -28.20
N ALA A 509 -2.06 24.29 -29.40
CA ALA A 509 -1.96 25.28 -30.46
C ALA A 509 -3.32 25.77 -30.95
N GLY A 510 -4.31 24.85 -31.06
CA GLY A 510 -5.69 25.21 -31.35
C GLY A 510 -6.29 26.12 -30.28
N ALA A 511 -6.08 25.79 -28.99
CA ALA A 511 -6.53 26.61 -27.87
C ALA A 511 -5.84 27.98 -27.83
N ALA A 512 -4.52 28.01 -28.00
CA ALA A 512 -3.71 29.22 -28.05
C ALA A 512 -4.17 30.16 -29.16
N ARG A 513 -4.42 29.62 -30.36
CA ARG A 513 -4.97 30.40 -31.49
C ARG A 513 -6.31 31.02 -31.13
N ALA A 514 -7.22 30.26 -30.53
CA ALA A 514 -8.53 30.78 -30.12
C ALA A 514 -8.40 31.87 -29.04
N THR A 515 -7.52 31.68 -28.05
CA THR A 515 -7.29 32.66 -26.96
C THR A 515 -6.66 33.95 -27.47
N LEU A 516 -5.63 33.87 -28.31
CA LEU A 516 -4.95 35.04 -28.87
C LEU A 516 -5.86 35.81 -29.85
N ALA A 517 -6.63 35.09 -30.68
CA ALA A 517 -7.60 35.72 -31.57
C ALA A 517 -8.73 36.44 -30.79
N ALA A 518 -9.16 35.88 -29.65
CA ALA A 518 -10.20 36.49 -28.82
C ALA A 518 -9.79 37.85 -28.22
N VAL A 519 -8.48 38.11 -28.08
CA VAL A 519 -7.94 39.41 -27.63
C VAL A 519 -7.45 40.30 -28.77
N GLY A 520 -7.78 39.94 -30.03
CA GLY A 520 -7.49 40.75 -31.21
C GLY A 520 -6.09 40.59 -31.80
N ILE A 521 -5.35 39.53 -31.43
CA ILE A 521 -4.02 39.23 -31.98
C ILE A 521 -4.17 38.37 -33.24
N GLU A 522 -3.55 38.78 -34.34
CA GLU A 522 -3.53 38.02 -35.60
C GLU A 522 -2.57 36.82 -35.45
N VAL A 523 -3.08 35.60 -35.61
CA VAL A 523 -2.29 34.36 -35.39
C VAL A 523 -2.01 33.63 -36.70
N ALA A 524 -0.76 33.60 -37.12
CA ALA A 524 -0.27 32.68 -38.15
C ALA A 524 -0.03 31.30 -37.52
N HIS A 525 -0.63 30.25 -38.08
CA HIS A 525 -0.64 28.92 -37.46
C HIS A 525 -0.19 27.85 -38.46
N ALA A 526 0.97 27.24 -38.20
CA ALA A 526 1.55 26.16 -39.00
C ALA A 526 2.05 25.04 -38.08
N VAL A 527 1.13 24.19 -37.63
CA VAL A 527 1.39 23.08 -36.70
C VAL A 527 1.16 21.77 -37.44
N ASP A 528 2.26 21.09 -37.78
CA ASP A 528 2.29 19.80 -38.48
C ASP A 528 3.18 18.82 -37.69
N VAL A 529 2.60 18.27 -36.61
CA VAL A 529 3.32 17.41 -35.68
C VAL A 529 2.68 16.02 -35.70
N PRO A 530 3.31 15.00 -36.32
CA PRO A 530 2.84 13.62 -36.26
C PRO A 530 2.98 13.05 -34.85
N ASP A 531 2.29 11.94 -34.55
CA ASP A 531 2.22 11.29 -33.22
C ASP A 531 3.56 11.31 -32.46
N LEU A 532 3.68 12.26 -31.54
CA LEU A 532 4.82 12.39 -30.64
C LEU A 532 4.69 11.40 -29.48
N PRO A 533 5.81 10.97 -28.89
CA PRO A 533 5.78 10.33 -27.57
C PRO A 533 5.05 11.23 -26.57
N ALA A 534 4.08 10.68 -25.84
CA ALA A 534 3.13 11.42 -24.99
C ALA A 534 3.81 12.38 -23.99
N ASP A 535 5.00 12.00 -23.55
CA ASP A 535 5.82 12.74 -22.61
C ASP A 535 6.56 13.93 -23.25
N LEU A 536 7.04 13.81 -24.49
CA LEU A 536 7.55 14.91 -25.30
C LEU A 536 6.41 15.86 -25.73
N ASP A 537 5.29 15.29 -26.16
CA ASP A 537 4.09 16.04 -26.55
C ASP A 537 3.60 16.95 -25.40
N THR A 538 3.54 16.39 -24.18
CA THR A 538 3.20 17.13 -22.97
C THR A 538 4.20 18.27 -22.67
N VAL A 539 5.50 18.02 -22.83
CA VAL A 539 6.55 19.03 -22.56
C VAL A 539 6.42 20.19 -23.54
N LEU A 540 6.33 19.91 -24.84
CA LEU A 540 6.16 20.93 -25.88
C LEU A 540 4.84 21.69 -25.72
N ALA A 541 3.75 21.00 -25.41
CA ALA A 541 2.47 21.64 -25.11
C ALA A 541 2.56 22.56 -23.87
N THR A 542 3.32 22.18 -22.84
CA THR A 542 3.54 23.06 -21.69
C THR A 542 4.30 24.32 -22.10
N VAL A 543 5.37 24.17 -22.90
CA VAL A 543 6.16 25.32 -23.36
C VAL A 543 5.31 26.27 -24.20
N LEU A 544 4.47 25.73 -25.09
CA LEU A 544 3.55 26.53 -25.89
C LEU A 544 2.58 27.33 -25.00
N ARG A 545 1.97 26.70 -24.00
CA ARG A 545 1.06 27.40 -23.07
C ARG A 545 1.75 28.52 -22.31
N GLU A 546 2.91 28.24 -21.75
CA GLU A 546 3.65 29.27 -20.99
C GLU A 546 4.09 30.41 -21.90
N GLY A 547 4.51 30.10 -23.14
CA GLY A 547 4.84 31.09 -24.15
C GLY A 547 3.64 32.00 -24.48
N VAL A 548 2.47 31.42 -24.72
CA VAL A 548 1.23 32.18 -24.98
C VAL A 548 0.83 33.02 -23.77
N THR A 549 0.99 32.49 -22.57
CA THR A 549 0.75 33.23 -21.33
C THR A 549 1.70 34.42 -21.20
N ASN A 550 2.98 34.24 -21.55
CA ASN A 550 3.95 35.33 -21.57
C ASN A 550 3.62 36.41 -22.60
N ILE A 551 3.12 36.04 -23.79
CA ILE A 551 2.64 37.01 -24.79
C ILE A 551 1.52 37.85 -24.17
N LEU A 552 0.51 37.21 -23.57
CA LEU A 552 -0.63 37.89 -22.97
C LEU A 552 -0.25 38.77 -21.75
N ARG A 553 0.82 38.43 -21.04
CA ARG A 553 1.27 39.16 -19.84
C ARG A 553 2.27 40.26 -20.11
N HIS A 554 3.17 40.06 -21.06
CA HIS A 554 4.41 40.84 -21.19
C HIS A 554 4.59 41.52 -22.56
N SER A 555 3.62 41.41 -23.46
CA SER A 555 3.66 42.06 -24.78
C SER A 555 2.42 42.89 -25.05
N ARG A 556 2.56 43.85 -25.98
CA ARG A 556 1.46 44.53 -26.67
C ARG A 556 1.34 43.98 -28.10
N ALA A 557 1.46 42.66 -28.25
CA ALA A 557 1.50 42.01 -29.54
C ALA A 557 0.22 42.30 -30.34
N THR A 558 0.39 42.51 -31.65
CA THR A 558 -0.69 42.55 -32.63
C THR A 558 -0.64 41.35 -33.56
N ARG A 559 0.52 40.68 -33.65
CA ARG A 559 0.75 39.47 -34.45
C ARG A 559 1.53 38.42 -33.68
N CYS A 560 1.14 37.17 -33.85
CA CYS A 560 1.80 35.99 -33.30
C CYS A 560 1.91 34.89 -34.36
N SER A 561 3.02 34.17 -34.39
CA SER A 561 3.16 32.93 -35.17
C SER A 561 3.43 31.74 -34.26
N ILE A 562 2.70 30.64 -34.52
CA ILE A 562 2.88 29.35 -33.86
C ILE A 562 3.26 28.33 -34.93
N GLU A 563 4.49 27.83 -34.84
CA GLU A 563 5.03 26.84 -35.76
C GLU A 563 5.46 25.59 -34.97
N ALA A 564 5.04 24.41 -35.41
CA ALA A 564 5.53 23.17 -34.86
C ALA A 564 5.66 22.10 -35.94
N ALA A 565 6.80 21.41 -35.99
CA ALA A 565 7.07 20.39 -36.99
C ALA A 565 8.07 19.34 -36.49
N VAL A 566 8.03 18.14 -37.07
CA VAL A 566 9.08 17.12 -36.89
C VAL A 566 9.95 17.08 -38.14
N VAL A 567 11.24 17.42 -38.01
CA VAL A 567 12.21 17.41 -39.11
C VAL A 567 13.42 16.57 -38.72
N GLY A 568 13.72 15.54 -39.50
CA GLY A 568 14.91 14.71 -39.28
C GLY A 568 14.95 13.98 -37.92
N GLY A 569 13.78 13.65 -37.35
CA GLY A 569 13.68 13.01 -36.03
C GLY A 569 13.80 13.97 -34.83
N VAL A 570 13.79 15.28 -35.09
CA VAL A 570 13.77 16.33 -34.07
C VAL A 570 12.44 17.07 -34.14
N ALA A 571 11.74 17.16 -33.02
CA ALA A 571 10.56 17.99 -32.86
C ALA A 571 11.01 19.44 -32.62
N ARG A 572 10.49 20.36 -33.42
CA ARG A 572 10.71 21.80 -33.32
C ARG A 572 9.41 22.50 -33.00
N LEU A 573 9.43 23.37 -32.00
CA LEU A 573 8.34 24.28 -31.65
C LEU A 573 8.90 25.71 -31.65
N ARG A 574 8.26 26.62 -32.37
CA ARG A 574 8.64 28.03 -32.43
C ARG A 574 7.41 28.90 -32.24
N LEU A 575 7.50 29.82 -31.28
CA LEU A 575 6.50 30.82 -30.99
C LEU A 575 7.14 32.20 -31.17
N THR A 576 6.57 33.05 -32.01
CA THR A 576 7.09 34.40 -32.27
C THR A 576 5.98 35.44 -32.10
N ASN A 577 6.26 36.56 -31.44
CA ASN A 577 5.31 37.68 -31.33
C ASN A 577 6.00 39.04 -31.49
N ASP A 578 5.23 40.04 -31.89
CA ASP A 578 5.64 41.45 -31.93
C ASP A 578 5.28 42.18 -30.61
N GLY A 579 5.59 43.48 -30.54
CA GLY A 579 5.09 44.35 -29.46
C GLY A 579 5.79 44.16 -28.10
N VAL A 580 7.08 43.84 -28.10
CA VAL A 580 7.91 43.75 -26.88
C VAL A 580 8.87 44.94 -26.81
N ASP A 581 8.73 45.77 -25.77
CA ASP A 581 9.55 46.97 -25.55
C ASP A 581 10.89 46.61 -24.85
N GLY A 582 12.01 47.10 -25.36
CA GLY A 582 13.34 46.98 -24.76
C GLY A 582 14.48 46.73 -25.77
N PRO A 583 15.75 47.02 -25.42
CA PRO A 583 16.89 46.77 -26.30
C PRO A 583 17.08 45.26 -26.58
N PRO A 584 17.56 44.87 -27.77
CA PRO A 584 17.88 43.47 -28.07
C PRO A 584 18.88 42.92 -27.05
N ALA A 585 18.60 41.73 -26.53
CA ALA A 585 19.46 41.11 -25.54
C ALA A 585 20.81 40.74 -26.17
N GLY A 586 21.90 41.33 -25.68
CA GLY A 586 23.25 40.78 -25.88
C GLY A 586 23.40 39.41 -25.21
N PRO A 587 24.56 38.73 -25.33
CA PRO A 587 24.78 37.43 -24.70
C PRO A 587 24.42 37.49 -23.21
N ALA A 588 23.72 36.45 -22.74
CA ALA A 588 22.95 36.44 -21.50
C ALA A 588 23.73 36.96 -20.27
N PRO A 589 23.10 37.77 -19.38
CA PRO A 589 23.73 38.18 -18.13
C PRO A 589 23.92 36.98 -17.19
N GLU A 590 25.06 36.94 -16.49
CA GLU A 590 25.48 35.88 -15.57
C GLU A 590 24.59 35.71 -14.31
N ARG A 591 23.53 36.53 -14.16
CA ARG A 591 22.56 36.38 -13.06
C ARG A 591 21.12 36.63 -13.55
N PRO A 592 20.20 35.67 -13.37
CA PRO A 592 18.79 35.87 -13.70
C PRO A 592 18.16 36.88 -12.75
N GLU A 593 17.43 37.85 -13.30
CA GLU A 593 16.57 38.77 -12.56
C GLU A 593 15.58 37.98 -11.67
N PRO A 594 15.39 38.36 -10.40
CA PRO A 594 14.51 37.65 -9.47
C PRO A 594 13.04 37.95 -9.80
N GLY A 595 12.44 37.17 -10.72
CA GLY A 595 11.02 37.30 -11.04
C GLY A 595 10.41 36.27 -12.00
N GLY A 596 11.20 35.55 -12.81
CA GLY A 596 10.67 34.61 -13.80
C GLY A 596 10.97 33.15 -13.48
N ILE A 597 10.09 32.46 -12.72
CA ILE A 597 10.28 31.03 -12.37
C ILE A 597 9.96 30.09 -13.55
N GLY A 598 9.22 30.56 -14.57
CA GLY A 598 8.65 29.74 -15.65
C GLY A 598 9.67 29.20 -16.67
N LEU A 599 10.42 30.08 -17.34
CA LEU A 599 11.33 29.68 -18.43
C LEU A 599 12.51 28.80 -17.99
N PRO A 600 13.20 29.05 -16.85
CA PRO A 600 14.28 28.19 -16.37
C PRO A 600 13.81 26.76 -16.06
N SER A 601 12.65 26.62 -15.39
CA SER A 601 12.05 25.32 -15.09
C SER A 601 11.64 24.55 -16.35
N LEU A 602 11.17 25.26 -17.39
CA LEU A 602 10.89 24.65 -18.70
C LEU A 602 12.16 24.23 -19.43
N ALA A 603 13.23 25.02 -19.35
CA ALA A 603 14.53 24.68 -19.93
C ALA A 603 15.08 23.38 -19.30
N ASP A 604 14.99 23.21 -17.98
CA ASP A 604 15.40 21.98 -17.29
C ASP A 604 14.60 20.74 -17.77
N ARG A 605 13.30 20.91 -17.98
CA ARG A 605 12.41 19.82 -18.46
C ARG A 605 12.67 19.43 -19.91
N VAL A 606 13.01 20.40 -20.76
CA VAL A 606 13.42 20.18 -22.14
C VAL A 606 14.82 19.53 -22.20
N ALA A 607 15.75 19.98 -21.35
CA ALA A 607 17.09 19.42 -21.24
C ALA A 607 17.09 17.97 -20.74
N ALA A 608 16.18 17.61 -19.83
CA ALA A 608 15.97 16.22 -19.40
C ALA A 608 15.56 15.28 -20.55
N ARG A 609 15.17 15.83 -21.70
CA ARG A 609 14.88 15.10 -22.94
C ARG A 609 15.97 15.17 -24.00
N GLY A 610 17.13 15.73 -23.66
CA GLY A 610 18.19 16.01 -24.63
C GLY A 610 17.80 17.11 -25.62
N GLY A 611 16.79 17.93 -25.30
CA GLY A 611 16.41 19.09 -26.10
C GLY A 611 17.00 20.40 -25.58
N THR A 612 16.80 21.46 -26.33
CA THR A 612 17.23 22.82 -26.01
C THR A 612 16.07 23.80 -26.12
N LEU A 613 15.93 24.68 -25.13
CA LEU A 613 14.98 25.80 -25.15
C LEU A 613 15.77 27.10 -25.32
N THR A 614 15.33 27.93 -26.25
CA THR A 614 15.90 29.24 -26.59
C THR A 614 14.83 30.30 -26.44
N ALA A 615 15.20 31.44 -25.86
CA ALA A 615 14.32 32.58 -25.66
C ALA A 615 15.09 33.84 -26.00
N GLU A 616 14.69 34.51 -27.08
CA GLU A 616 15.42 35.65 -27.64
C GLU A 616 14.48 36.83 -27.85
N ARG A 617 14.93 38.04 -27.49
CA ARG A 617 14.27 39.29 -27.88
C ARG A 617 14.86 39.76 -29.20
N THR A 618 14.02 39.91 -30.21
CA THR A 618 14.37 40.49 -31.50
C THR A 618 13.97 41.96 -31.55
N HIS A 619 14.37 42.68 -32.61
CA HIS A 619 13.99 44.09 -32.76
C HIS A 619 12.47 44.22 -32.92
N GLY A 620 11.78 44.61 -31.84
CA GLY A 620 10.33 44.78 -31.78
C GLY A 620 9.53 43.49 -31.56
N GLY A 621 10.16 42.39 -31.11
CA GLY A 621 9.48 41.12 -30.90
C GLY A 621 10.22 40.15 -29.99
N PHE A 622 9.64 38.96 -29.80
CA PHE A 622 10.20 37.89 -28.99
C PHE A 622 10.01 36.54 -29.67
N VAL A 623 11.03 35.69 -29.58
CA VAL A 623 11.07 34.36 -30.17
C VAL A 623 11.36 33.35 -29.05
N LEU A 624 10.48 32.37 -28.90
CA LEU A 624 10.65 31.21 -28.04
C LEU A 624 10.75 29.96 -28.92
N GLY A 625 11.91 29.30 -28.89
CA GLY A 625 12.20 28.12 -29.70
C GLY A 625 12.53 26.90 -28.84
N VAL A 626 12.02 25.74 -29.20
CA VAL A 626 12.40 24.45 -28.61
C VAL A 626 12.78 23.49 -29.72
N GLU A 627 13.89 22.78 -29.51
CA GLU A 627 14.28 21.62 -30.32
C GLU A 627 14.48 20.42 -29.40
N ALA A 628 13.86 19.29 -29.68
CA ALA A 628 14.01 18.08 -28.87
C ALA A 628 13.94 16.80 -29.73
N PRO A 629 14.77 15.78 -29.47
CA PRO A 629 14.75 14.55 -30.23
C PRO A 629 13.49 13.73 -29.95
N VAL A 630 12.87 13.18 -31.00
CA VAL A 630 11.65 12.35 -30.90
C VAL A 630 11.94 10.99 -30.24
N ARG A 631 13.18 10.49 -30.29
CA ARG A 631 13.63 9.34 -29.49
C ARG A 631 14.80 9.76 -28.60
N LEU A 632 14.72 9.40 -27.33
CA LEU A 632 15.89 9.49 -26.45
C LEU A 632 16.95 8.51 -26.94
N ALA A 633 18.15 9.00 -27.26
CA ALA A 633 19.29 8.12 -27.48
C ALA A 633 19.53 7.31 -26.19
N HIS A 634 19.41 5.99 -26.27
CA HIS A 634 19.70 5.12 -25.14
C HIS A 634 21.18 5.28 -24.79
N PRO A 635 21.59 5.44 -23.52
CA PRO A 635 22.99 5.63 -23.13
C PRO A 635 23.95 4.46 -23.48
N ALA A 636 23.50 3.45 -24.23
CA ALA A 636 24.32 2.35 -24.74
C ALA A 636 24.96 2.64 -26.12
N GLU A 637 24.43 3.56 -26.93
CA GLU A 637 24.98 3.85 -28.27
C GLU A 637 26.07 4.94 -28.28
N ALA A 638 26.23 5.71 -27.20
CA ALA A 638 27.29 6.71 -27.09
C ALA A 638 28.67 6.12 -26.73
N ALA A 639 28.73 4.82 -26.38
CA ALA A 639 29.97 4.13 -26.02
C ALA A 639 30.63 3.35 -27.18
N THR A 640 30.12 3.50 -28.42
CA THR A 640 30.66 2.82 -29.61
C THR A 640 30.85 3.78 -30.79
N ARG A 641 31.57 4.89 -30.54
CA ARG A 641 32.31 5.58 -31.60
C ARG A 641 33.78 5.26 -31.50
#